data_AF-A0A2P4NP93-F1
#
_entry.id   AF-A0A2P4NP93-F1
#
_cell.length_a   1.000
_cell.length_b   1.000
_cell.length_c   1.000
_cell.angle_alpha   90.00
_cell.angle_beta   90.00
_cell.angle_gamma   90.00
#
_symmetry.space_group_name_H-M   'P 1'
#
loop_
_entity.id
_entity.type
_entity.pdbx_description
1 polymer ?
#
loop_
_entity_poly.entity_id
_entity_poly.type
_entity_poly.pdbx_seq_one_letter_code
_entity_poly.pdbx_strand_id
1 'polypeptide(L)'
;MTSFQSTLGDEPGIAEELAKGQREISIAEFFEKNKHMLGFDSGARGLVTAVKEAVDNALDATEEAGIQPDIYVEIAEAGDYYRLVIEDNGPGITKEQVPKVFGKLLYGSRFHAREQSRGQQGIGISAAVLYSQLTSGKPAKVTSRTQGSEDAEYFELVINTDQNEPEIRTEKTTSWDRPHGTRIELEMEANMRARQQLHDYILHTAVVNPHARIELREPGLDEPMKFERATDQLPKQTKEIRPHPHGVELGTLLKMLSATESYSVSGFLQEEFTRVGAKTSDKIHDAFRDRHFGREMTWRTPGATEADDLAAVVEDAVANKGKEATAAFADELVDIVVGKDRIAHGELVTIVENVAETVGEETDTSFGETVRENVVEALWPALTDDREGDVYAIVDDVTTTQKDDAGKLSMARSIATQFAETTGPADRATRDDVAEFVAWAADRTKEREDETYGETAQENIADAVWSRMRTVSDEVPKVREVADDRDVARDLLDAMRETDILAPPTDCLSPISADLVEAGLKKEFDADFYAAATRDAEVHGGDPFIVEAGIAYGGELKSEGKIDLLRFANRVPLVYQQGACTITHVVKDIGWRNYGLDQPGGSGMPNGPAVLMVHVASTNVPFTSESKDALADVPAIQDEVELAIREAARELKSYLSKRRSLQKRRKKQDVLGRILPQMATKLSEVTGRPEPNIDGALGRIMNNLTVERAVEDGEVTLTVKNYSNTNESPDITDIVSAEPAGLDGEATVVDLDGEWFVKWNPEVSSGETATLTYSVAQDASFDINVDGVETEKLTVNV
;
A
#
# COMPACT_ATOMS: atom_id res chain seq x y z
N MET A 1 -70.60 0.27 54.84
CA MET A 1 -69.99 -1.07 54.77
C MET A 1 -70.27 -1.67 53.41
N THR A 2 -69.29 -1.68 52.52
CA THR A 2 -68.76 -2.86 51.82
C THR A 2 -67.66 -2.40 50.87
N SER A 3 -66.57 -3.15 50.90
CA SER A 3 -65.23 -2.86 50.41
C SER A 3 -65.16 -2.83 48.89
N PHE A 4 -64.60 -1.75 48.33
CA PHE A 4 -63.91 -1.83 47.05
C PHE A 4 -62.59 -2.54 47.29
N GLN A 5 -62.62 -3.86 47.11
CA GLN A 5 -61.45 -4.71 47.09
C GLN A 5 -60.80 -4.50 45.72
N SER A 6 -59.66 -3.80 45.71
CA SER A 6 -58.77 -3.69 44.57
C SER A 6 -58.38 -5.09 44.11
N THR A 7 -58.87 -5.51 42.95
CA THR A 7 -58.23 -6.58 42.20
C THR A 7 -57.07 -5.92 41.45
N LEU A 8 -55.87 -6.08 42.01
CA LEU A 8 -54.61 -5.98 41.28
C LEU A 8 -54.66 -7.06 40.19
N GLY A 9 -55.19 -6.70 39.03
CA GLY A 9 -54.93 -7.43 37.79
C GLY A 9 -53.58 -6.96 37.28
N ASP A 10 -52.70 -7.92 36.99
CA ASP A 10 -51.32 -7.74 36.50
C ASP A 10 -51.17 -6.53 35.56
N GLU A 11 -50.68 -5.41 36.12
CA GLU A 11 -50.13 -4.34 35.31
C GLU A 11 -48.82 -4.88 34.74
N PRO A 12 -48.65 -4.95 33.40
CA PRO A 12 -47.40 -5.41 32.80
C PRO A 12 -46.27 -4.57 33.37
N GLY A 13 -45.22 -5.24 33.86
CA GLY A 13 -44.14 -4.56 34.57
C GLY A 13 -43.54 -3.45 33.70
N ILE A 14 -42.99 -2.40 34.33
CA ILE A 14 -42.34 -1.28 33.63
C ILE A 14 -41.36 -1.77 32.55
N ALA A 15 -40.70 -2.91 32.78
CA ALA A 15 -39.82 -3.57 31.79
C ALA A 15 -40.57 -4.09 30.55
N GLU A 16 -41.77 -4.67 30.67
CA GLU A 16 -42.59 -5.14 29.55
C GLU A 16 -43.21 -3.98 28.77
N GLU A 17 -43.55 -2.89 29.46
CA GLU A 17 -44.03 -1.66 28.83
C GLU A 17 -42.90 -0.94 28.07
N LEU A 18 -41.69 -0.89 28.64
CA LEU A 18 -40.48 -0.39 27.96
C LEU A 18 -40.05 -1.30 26.80
N ALA A 19 -40.18 -2.63 26.94
CA ALA A 19 -39.89 -3.59 25.88
C ALA A 19 -40.84 -3.44 24.68
N LYS A 20 -42.13 -3.16 24.91
CA LYS A 20 -43.09 -2.81 23.84
C LYS A 20 -42.72 -1.53 23.08
N GLY A 21 -41.90 -0.66 23.68
CA GLY A 21 -41.35 0.54 23.05
C GLY A 21 -40.12 0.30 22.18
N GLN A 22 -39.47 -0.88 22.27
CA GLN A 22 -38.31 -1.22 21.44
C GLN A 22 -38.76 -1.47 20.00
N ARG A 23 -38.13 -0.78 19.06
CA ARG A 23 -38.38 -0.94 17.61
C ARG A 23 -37.06 -1.20 16.91
N GLU A 24 -37.06 -2.19 16.02
CA GLU A 24 -36.02 -2.37 15.02
C GLU A 24 -36.28 -1.40 13.87
N ILE A 25 -35.22 -0.78 13.36
CA ILE A 25 -35.28 0.10 12.20
C ILE A 25 -34.54 -0.56 11.04
N SER A 26 -35.06 -0.38 9.83
CA SER A 26 -34.37 -0.87 8.64
C SER A 26 -33.10 -0.03 8.38
N ILE A 27 -32.19 -0.56 7.58
CA ILE A 27 -30.97 0.13 7.15
C ILE A 27 -31.31 1.37 6.31
N ALA A 28 -32.35 1.29 5.49
CA ALA A 28 -32.84 2.43 4.72
C ALA A 28 -33.40 3.52 5.63
N GLU A 29 -34.14 3.16 6.68
CA GLU A 29 -34.65 4.10 7.69
C GLU A 29 -33.51 4.72 8.52
N PHE A 30 -32.47 3.94 8.83
CA PHE A 30 -31.27 4.44 9.50
C PHE A 30 -30.58 5.53 8.66
N PHE A 31 -30.40 5.31 7.36
CA PHE A 31 -29.77 6.29 6.46
C PHE A 31 -30.67 7.47 6.14
N GLU A 32 -31.99 7.29 6.08
CA GLU A 32 -32.95 8.38 5.98
C GLU A 32 -32.79 9.38 7.15
N LYS A 33 -32.58 8.87 8.36
CA LYS A 33 -32.32 9.69 9.56
C LYS A 33 -30.89 10.24 9.61
N ASN A 34 -29.92 9.53 9.02
CA ASN A 34 -28.48 9.84 9.11
C ASN A 34 -27.84 10.17 7.75
N LYS A 35 -28.52 10.97 6.92
CA LYS A 35 -28.09 11.39 5.56
C LYS A 35 -26.64 11.89 5.47
N HIS A 36 -26.19 12.56 6.53
CA HIS A 36 -24.85 13.12 6.64
C HIS A 36 -23.74 12.04 6.62
N MET A 37 -24.01 10.82 7.09
CA MET A 37 -23.05 9.70 7.05
C MET A 37 -22.76 9.24 5.61
N LEU A 38 -23.71 9.45 4.71
CA LEU A 38 -23.60 9.12 3.29
C LEU A 38 -23.07 10.28 2.44
N GLY A 39 -22.64 11.38 3.06
CA GLY A 39 -22.18 12.56 2.32
C GLY A 39 -23.31 13.42 1.73
N PHE A 40 -24.55 13.26 2.20
CA PHE A 40 -25.71 14.07 1.82
C PHE A 40 -26.10 15.05 2.96
N ASP A 41 -25.12 15.81 3.45
CA ASP A 41 -25.25 16.79 4.52
C ASP A 41 -25.87 18.14 4.06
N SER A 42 -25.66 18.50 2.79
CA SER A 42 -26.14 19.75 2.19
C SER A 42 -26.45 19.57 0.71
N GLY A 43 -27.35 20.38 0.15
CA GLY A 43 -27.69 20.31 -1.28
C GLY A 43 -26.50 20.58 -2.23
N ALA A 44 -25.46 21.27 -1.78
CA ALA A 44 -24.25 21.49 -2.58
C ALA A 44 -23.38 20.23 -2.67
N ARG A 45 -23.10 19.62 -1.52
CA ARG A 45 -22.29 18.40 -1.43
C ARG A 45 -23.05 17.17 -1.92
N GLY A 46 -24.34 17.06 -1.61
CA GLY A 46 -25.19 15.96 -2.07
C GLY A 46 -25.23 15.81 -3.59
N LEU A 47 -25.19 16.91 -4.33
CA LEU A 47 -25.09 16.87 -5.80
C LEU A 47 -23.75 16.28 -6.26
N VAL A 48 -22.63 16.73 -5.66
CA VAL A 48 -21.29 16.20 -5.97
C VAL A 48 -21.19 14.72 -5.61
N THR A 49 -21.73 14.32 -4.45
CA THR A 49 -21.79 12.92 -4.02
C THR A 49 -22.61 12.08 -5.01
N ALA A 50 -23.78 12.55 -5.44
CA ALA A 50 -24.59 11.81 -6.42
C ALA A 50 -23.89 11.65 -7.78
N VAL A 51 -23.19 12.69 -8.25
CA VAL A 51 -22.35 12.60 -9.46
C VAL A 51 -21.22 11.58 -9.26
N LYS A 52 -20.52 11.65 -8.11
CA LYS A 52 -19.42 10.75 -7.77
C LYS A 52 -19.85 9.29 -7.82
N GLU A 53 -20.91 8.94 -7.08
CA GLU A 53 -21.40 7.56 -7.00
C GLU A 53 -21.91 7.05 -8.36
N ALA A 54 -22.51 7.89 -9.18
CA ALA A 54 -23.00 7.48 -10.50
C ALA A 54 -21.86 7.29 -11.52
N VAL A 55 -20.89 8.22 -11.56
CA VAL A 55 -19.74 8.15 -12.47
C VAL A 55 -18.82 6.98 -12.12
N ASP A 56 -18.55 6.77 -10.83
CA ASP A 56 -17.70 5.65 -10.38
C ASP A 56 -18.31 4.30 -10.77
N ASN A 57 -19.63 4.12 -10.60
CA ASN A 57 -20.34 2.91 -11.03
C ASN A 57 -20.35 2.72 -12.55
N ALA A 58 -20.43 3.80 -13.33
CA ALA A 58 -20.37 3.75 -14.79
C ALA A 58 -18.97 3.33 -15.30
N LEU A 59 -17.89 3.86 -14.70
CA LEU A 59 -16.51 3.46 -15.00
C LEU A 59 -16.28 1.99 -14.67
N ASP A 60 -16.76 1.57 -13.52
CA ASP A 60 -16.67 0.20 -13.04
C ASP A 60 -17.38 -0.79 -13.99
N ALA A 61 -18.62 -0.49 -14.38
CA ALA A 61 -19.40 -1.35 -15.27
C ALA A 61 -18.80 -1.47 -16.67
N THR A 62 -18.20 -0.39 -17.18
CA THR A 62 -17.53 -0.37 -18.49
C THR A 62 -16.21 -1.14 -18.46
N GLU A 63 -15.37 -0.90 -17.46
CA GLU A 63 -14.08 -1.59 -17.29
C GLU A 63 -14.23 -3.10 -17.10
N GLU A 64 -15.19 -3.55 -16.27
CA GLU A 64 -15.47 -4.98 -16.08
C GLU A 64 -15.88 -5.67 -17.38
N ALA A 65 -16.64 -4.98 -18.23
CA ALA A 65 -17.09 -5.48 -19.53
C ALA A 65 -16.01 -5.39 -20.63
N GLY A 66 -14.81 -4.87 -20.32
CA GLY A 66 -13.79 -4.61 -21.33
C GLY A 66 -14.19 -3.53 -22.33
N ILE A 67 -15.11 -2.64 -21.95
CA ILE A 67 -15.62 -1.54 -22.76
C ILE A 67 -14.89 -0.27 -22.36
N GLN A 68 -14.43 0.45 -23.36
CA GLN A 68 -13.85 1.77 -23.24
C GLN A 68 -14.90 2.78 -22.72
N PRO A 69 -14.75 3.39 -21.52
CA PRO A 69 -15.81 4.20 -20.90
C PRO A 69 -16.10 5.49 -21.67
N ASP A 70 -17.37 5.74 -21.98
CA ASP A 70 -17.91 7.00 -22.52
C ASP A 70 -19.08 7.42 -21.64
N ILE A 71 -18.85 8.46 -20.83
CA ILE A 71 -19.76 8.89 -19.77
C ILE A 71 -20.22 10.32 -20.04
N TYR A 72 -21.54 10.52 -20.06
CA TYR A 72 -22.19 11.82 -20.17
C TYR A 72 -22.87 12.17 -18.84
N VAL A 73 -22.56 13.36 -18.32
CA VAL A 73 -23.12 13.91 -17.09
C VAL A 73 -23.82 15.22 -17.42
N GLU A 74 -25.11 15.32 -17.15
CA GLU A 74 -25.90 16.54 -17.32
C GLU A 74 -26.54 16.97 -16.01
N ILE A 75 -26.35 18.23 -15.66
CA ILE A 75 -27.03 18.91 -14.56
C ILE A 75 -27.87 20.03 -15.18
N ALA A 76 -29.17 20.03 -14.88
CA ALA A 76 -30.10 21.03 -15.37
C ALA A 76 -31.00 21.55 -14.24
N GLU A 77 -31.38 22.82 -14.29
CA GLU A 77 -32.40 23.38 -13.39
C GLU A 77 -33.78 22.81 -13.77
N ALA A 78 -34.52 22.34 -12.77
CA ALA A 78 -35.82 21.67 -12.92
C ALA A 78 -36.83 22.23 -11.91
N GLY A 79 -37.23 23.49 -12.11
CA GLY A 79 -38.10 24.20 -11.16
C GLY A 79 -37.35 24.50 -9.87
N ASP A 80 -37.86 23.99 -8.74
CA ASP A 80 -37.23 24.13 -7.42
C ASP A 80 -36.12 23.10 -7.15
N TYR A 81 -35.88 22.18 -8.10
CA TYR A 81 -34.90 21.10 -7.98
C TYR A 81 -33.83 21.19 -9.07
N TYR A 82 -32.79 20.38 -8.92
CA TYR A 82 -31.86 20.08 -10.01
C TYR A 82 -32.12 18.66 -10.52
N ARG A 83 -32.10 18.53 -11.84
CA ARG A 83 -32.11 17.24 -12.53
C ARG A 83 -30.69 16.85 -12.86
N LEU A 84 -30.27 15.71 -12.33
CA LEU A 84 -28.99 15.06 -12.61
C LEU A 84 -29.25 13.87 -13.53
N VAL A 85 -28.56 13.82 -14.67
CA VAL A 85 -28.57 12.72 -15.63
C VAL A 85 -27.16 12.19 -15.77
N ILE A 86 -26.99 10.87 -15.65
CA ILE A 86 -25.75 10.17 -15.96
C ILE A 86 -26.09 9.10 -16.99
N GLU A 87 -25.30 9.04 -18.05
CA GLU A 87 -25.44 8.09 -19.14
C GLU A 87 -24.07 7.46 -19.46
N ASP A 88 -24.04 6.13 -19.53
CA ASP A 88 -22.84 5.35 -19.85
C ASP A 88 -23.02 4.47 -21.09
N ASN A 89 -21.91 3.95 -21.62
CA ASN A 89 -21.87 2.91 -22.66
C ASN A 89 -21.51 1.52 -22.11
N GLY A 90 -21.81 1.22 -20.84
CA GLY A 90 -21.55 -0.07 -20.22
C GLY A 90 -22.36 -1.22 -20.83
N PRO A 91 -22.27 -2.43 -20.25
CA PRO A 91 -22.97 -3.61 -20.75
C PRO A 91 -24.50 -3.53 -20.62
N GLY A 92 -25.02 -2.55 -19.86
CA GLY A 92 -26.41 -2.49 -19.41
C GLY A 92 -26.69 -3.42 -18.23
N ILE A 93 -27.84 -3.25 -17.59
CA ILE A 93 -28.29 -4.01 -16.43
C ILE A 93 -29.53 -4.80 -16.85
N THR A 94 -29.61 -6.08 -16.45
CA THR A 94 -30.77 -6.91 -16.79
C THR A 94 -32.03 -6.40 -16.10
N LYS A 95 -33.17 -6.65 -16.74
CA LYS A 95 -34.50 -6.22 -16.29
C LYS A 95 -34.77 -6.56 -14.82
N GLU A 96 -34.37 -7.75 -14.37
CA GLU A 96 -34.59 -8.25 -13.01
C GLU A 96 -33.68 -7.58 -11.97
N GLN A 97 -32.55 -7.03 -12.41
CA GLN A 97 -31.52 -6.46 -11.55
C GLN A 97 -31.64 -4.94 -11.41
N VAL A 98 -32.18 -4.24 -12.42
CA VAL A 98 -32.37 -2.78 -12.38
C VAL A 98 -33.05 -2.32 -11.07
N PRO A 99 -34.20 -2.87 -10.65
CA PRO A 99 -34.84 -2.41 -9.41
C PRO A 99 -33.97 -2.64 -8.17
N LYS A 100 -33.21 -3.74 -8.11
CA LYS A 100 -32.40 -4.10 -6.94
C LYS A 100 -31.18 -3.20 -6.82
N VAL A 101 -30.48 -2.93 -7.93
CA VAL A 101 -29.28 -2.08 -7.95
C VAL A 101 -29.60 -0.66 -7.48
N PHE A 102 -30.68 -0.07 -7.99
CA PHE A 102 -31.01 1.32 -7.68
C PHE A 102 -31.90 1.50 -6.45
N GLY A 103 -32.65 0.47 -6.05
CA GLY A 103 -33.67 0.59 -5.00
C GLY A 103 -33.47 -0.28 -3.76
N LYS A 104 -32.33 -0.97 -3.62
CA LYS A 104 -31.98 -1.74 -2.42
C LYS A 104 -30.60 -1.34 -1.89
N LEU A 105 -30.53 -0.89 -0.64
CA LEU A 105 -29.26 -0.58 0.02
C LEU A 105 -28.57 -1.88 0.46
N LEU A 106 -27.23 -1.84 0.47
CA LEU A 106 -26.38 -3.01 0.71
C LEU A 106 -26.59 -4.15 -0.30
N TYR A 107 -26.81 -3.79 -1.57
CA TYR A 107 -26.98 -4.73 -2.66
C TYR A 107 -25.95 -4.48 -3.77
N GLY A 108 -25.30 -5.55 -4.22
CA GLY A 108 -24.21 -5.45 -5.19
C GLY A 108 -23.41 -6.74 -5.28
N SER A 109 -22.62 -6.86 -6.34
CA SER A 109 -21.79 -8.05 -6.60
C SER A 109 -20.51 -8.10 -5.77
N ARG A 110 -20.13 -7.01 -5.08
CA ARG A 110 -18.77 -6.80 -4.54
C ARG A 110 -18.63 -6.88 -3.01
N PHE A 111 -19.65 -7.38 -2.30
CA PHE A 111 -19.63 -7.44 -0.82
C PHE A 111 -18.65 -8.43 -0.21
N HIS A 112 -18.28 -9.45 -0.98
CA HIS A 112 -17.46 -10.57 -0.49
C HIS A 112 -16.13 -10.66 -1.22
N ALA A 113 -16.00 -10.00 -2.37
CA ALA A 113 -14.78 -10.01 -3.16
C ALA A 113 -13.72 -9.10 -2.52
N ARG A 114 -12.63 -9.71 -2.03
CA ARG A 114 -11.42 -8.97 -1.65
C ARG A 114 -10.57 -8.70 -2.88
N GLU A 115 -10.98 -7.70 -3.64
CA GLU A 115 -10.24 -7.13 -4.77
C GLU A 115 -10.39 -5.61 -4.80
N GLN A 116 -9.47 -4.92 -5.47
CA GLN A 116 -9.58 -3.47 -5.62
C GLN A 116 -10.82 -3.09 -6.43
N SER A 117 -11.68 -2.25 -5.85
CA SER A 117 -12.82 -1.64 -6.53
C SER A 117 -13.04 -0.20 -6.08
N ARG A 118 -13.71 0.63 -6.91
CA ARG A 118 -14.12 2.00 -6.54
C ARG A 118 -15.24 1.95 -5.50
N GLY A 119 -16.25 1.11 -5.74
CA GLY A 119 -17.39 0.86 -4.84
C GLY A 119 -17.31 -0.46 -4.07
N GLN A 120 -17.15 -0.42 -2.75
CA GLN A 120 -17.03 -1.59 -1.87
C GLN A 120 -18.32 -2.02 -1.15
N GLN A 121 -19.19 -1.07 -0.78
CA GLN A 121 -20.26 -1.33 0.21
C GLN A 121 -21.66 -1.45 -0.42
N GLY A 122 -21.83 -1.32 -1.75
CA GLY A 122 -23.13 -1.40 -2.43
C GLY A 122 -24.22 -0.46 -1.88
N ILE A 123 -23.82 0.74 -1.48
CA ILE A 123 -24.71 1.80 -0.94
C ILE A 123 -24.83 2.99 -1.91
N GLY A 124 -23.78 3.24 -2.71
CA GLY A 124 -23.54 4.50 -3.41
C GLY A 124 -24.73 5.05 -4.19
N ILE A 125 -25.12 4.37 -5.27
CA ILE A 125 -26.17 4.89 -6.16
C ILE A 125 -27.56 4.85 -5.52
N SER A 126 -27.83 3.83 -4.69
CA SER A 126 -29.10 3.70 -3.97
C SER A 126 -29.25 4.81 -2.91
N ALA A 127 -28.15 5.30 -2.33
CA ALA A 127 -28.16 6.48 -1.47
C ALA A 127 -28.52 7.76 -2.23
N ALA A 128 -28.02 7.94 -3.46
CA ALA A 128 -28.42 9.06 -4.32
C ALA A 128 -29.91 9.00 -4.69
N VAL A 129 -30.42 7.80 -4.98
CA VAL A 129 -31.86 7.55 -5.19
C VAL A 129 -32.65 7.90 -3.93
N LEU A 130 -32.25 7.40 -2.76
CA LEU A 130 -32.89 7.73 -1.49
C LEU A 130 -32.91 9.24 -1.22
N TYR A 131 -31.79 9.94 -1.42
CA TYR A 131 -31.71 11.38 -1.22
C TYR A 131 -32.64 12.14 -2.19
N SER A 132 -32.68 11.74 -3.47
CA SER A 132 -33.60 12.32 -4.46
C SER A 132 -35.07 12.15 -4.05
N GLN A 133 -35.46 10.95 -3.61
CA GLN A 133 -36.80 10.65 -3.12
C GLN A 133 -37.16 11.47 -1.89
N LEU A 134 -36.26 11.58 -0.90
CA LEU A 134 -36.52 12.30 0.35
C LEU A 134 -36.64 13.82 0.15
N THR A 135 -35.98 14.36 -0.88
CA THR A 135 -35.93 15.81 -1.11
C THR A 135 -36.97 16.27 -2.13
N SER A 136 -37.10 15.60 -3.27
CA SER A 136 -38.05 15.99 -4.32
C SER A 136 -39.36 15.23 -4.31
N GLY A 137 -39.40 14.05 -3.67
CA GLY A 137 -40.53 13.12 -3.73
C GLY A 137 -40.72 12.44 -5.08
N LYS A 138 -39.84 12.68 -6.06
CA LYS A 138 -39.95 12.11 -7.41
C LYS A 138 -39.23 10.76 -7.49
N PRO A 139 -39.74 9.82 -8.32
CA PRO A 139 -39.06 8.55 -8.54
C PRO A 139 -37.77 8.74 -9.35
N ALA A 140 -36.79 7.88 -9.11
CA ALA A 140 -35.62 7.75 -9.97
C ALA A 140 -36.04 7.11 -11.30
N LYS A 141 -35.60 7.69 -12.41
CA LYS A 141 -35.89 7.15 -13.75
C LYS A 141 -34.63 6.45 -14.27
N VAL A 142 -34.76 5.19 -14.63
CA VAL A 142 -33.65 4.38 -15.14
C VAL A 142 -34.02 3.82 -16.50
N THR A 143 -33.18 4.05 -17.49
CA THR A 143 -33.24 3.39 -18.79
C THR A 143 -32.00 2.51 -18.92
N SER A 144 -32.15 1.23 -19.26
CA SER A 144 -31.00 0.36 -19.51
C SER A 144 -31.24 -0.54 -20.70
N ARG A 145 -30.20 -0.76 -21.51
CA ARG A 145 -30.22 -1.72 -22.63
C ARG A 145 -29.01 -2.63 -22.51
N THR A 146 -29.25 -3.93 -22.46
CA THR A 146 -28.19 -4.94 -22.47
C THR A 146 -27.65 -5.17 -23.88
N GLN A 147 -26.39 -5.57 -23.98
CA GLN A 147 -25.77 -5.89 -25.27
C GLN A 147 -26.55 -6.98 -26.01
N GLY A 148 -26.98 -6.68 -27.24
CA GLY A 148 -27.76 -7.59 -28.09
C GLY A 148 -29.29 -7.54 -27.89
N SER A 149 -29.79 -6.73 -26.95
CA SER A 149 -31.23 -6.47 -26.83
C SER A 149 -31.71 -5.47 -27.90
N GLU A 150 -32.85 -5.74 -28.54
CA GLU A 150 -33.46 -4.81 -29.49
C GLU A 150 -34.04 -3.58 -28.78
N ASP A 151 -34.63 -3.78 -27.61
CA ASP A 151 -35.31 -2.73 -26.86
C ASP A 151 -34.57 -2.36 -25.57
N ALA A 152 -34.78 -1.13 -25.10
CA ALA A 152 -34.31 -0.67 -23.79
C ALA A 152 -35.45 -0.79 -22.76
N GLU A 153 -35.11 -1.14 -21.52
CA GLU A 153 -36.04 -1.21 -20.42
C GLU A 153 -36.04 0.12 -19.64
N TYR A 154 -37.22 0.65 -19.34
CA TYR A 154 -37.44 1.88 -18.60
C TYR A 154 -38.19 1.62 -17.30
N PHE A 155 -37.64 2.12 -16.20
CA PHE A 155 -38.17 2.01 -14.86
C PHE A 155 -38.32 3.37 -14.19
N GLU A 156 -39.39 3.54 -13.43
CA GLU A 156 -39.51 4.57 -12.39
C GLU A 156 -39.62 3.85 -11.05
N LEU A 157 -38.68 4.10 -10.14
CA LEU A 157 -38.61 3.39 -8.87
C LEU A 157 -38.39 4.34 -7.69
N VAL A 158 -38.90 3.92 -6.54
CA VAL A 158 -38.65 4.51 -5.23
C VAL A 158 -38.23 3.40 -4.26
N ILE A 159 -37.60 3.78 -3.16
CA ILE A 159 -37.14 2.87 -2.10
C ILE A 159 -38.19 2.85 -1.00
N ASN A 160 -38.65 1.66 -0.63
CA ASN A 160 -39.41 1.47 0.60
C ASN A 160 -38.42 1.46 1.77
N THR A 161 -38.39 2.53 2.56
CA THR A 161 -37.43 2.69 3.65
C THR A 161 -37.73 1.81 4.86
N ASP A 162 -38.95 1.30 5.03
CA ASP A 162 -39.27 0.38 6.13
C ASP A 162 -38.76 -1.04 5.84
N GLN A 163 -38.78 -1.46 4.57
CA GLN A 163 -38.43 -2.82 4.16
C GLN A 163 -37.05 -2.96 3.50
N ASN A 164 -36.43 -1.84 3.10
CA ASN A 164 -35.24 -1.83 2.24
C ASN A 164 -35.46 -2.65 0.95
N GLU A 165 -36.57 -2.41 0.27
CA GLU A 165 -36.93 -3.05 -1.00
C GLU A 165 -37.37 -2.01 -2.05
N PRO A 166 -37.11 -2.25 -3.34
CA PRO A 166 -37.54 -1.35 -4.40
C PRO A 166 -39.05 -1.43 -4.63
N GLU A 167 -39.68 -0.26 -4.79
CA GLU A 167 -41.07 -0.13 -5.22
C GLU A 167 -41.12 0.46 -6.64
N ILE A 168 -41.53 -0.37 -7.60
CA ILE A 168 -41.63 0.02 -9.01
C ILE A 168 -42.94 0.77 -9.25
N ARG A 169 -42.85 2.02 -9.70
CA ARG A 169 -43.99 2.87 -10.07
C ARG A 169 -44.40 2.66 -11.53
N THR A 170 -43.42 2.58 -12.40
CA THR A 170 -43.61 2.41 -13.85
C THR A 170 -42.56 1.43 -14.36
N GLU A 171 -42.99 0.49 -15.20
CA GLU A 171 -42.13 -0.43 -15.96
C GLU A 171 -42.64 -0.47 -17.40
N LYS A 172 -41.78 -0.18 -18.36
CA LYS A 172 -42.11 -0.29 -19.79
C LYS A 172 -40.86 -0.43 -20.63
N THR A 173 -41.05 -0.91 -21.84
CA THR A 173 -40.02 -0.93 -22.87
C THR A 173 -39.99 0.43 -23.61
N THR A 174 -38.80 0.91 -24.00
CA THR A 174 -38.60 2.17 -24.73
C THR A 174 -37.54 2.03 -25.82
N SER A 175 -37.61 2.87 -26.84
CA SER A 175 -36.50 3.08 -27.77
C SER A 175 -35.44 3.98 -27.14
N TRP A 176 -34.18 3.67 -27.39
CA TRP A 176 -33.03 4.47 -26.98
C TRP A 176 -31.96 4.41 -28.07
N ASP A 177 -31.20 5.49 -28.26
CA ASP A 177 -30.25 5.58 -29.38
C ASP A 177 -28.96 4.80 -29.12
N ARG A 178 -28.57 4.61 -27.85
CA ARG A 178 -27.38 3.82 -27.51
C ARG A 178 -27.63 2.31 -27.71
N PRO A 179 -26.66 1.57 -28.27
CA PRO A 179 -26.80 0.13 -28.49
C PRO A 179 -26.78 -0.68 -27.19
N HIS A 180 -26.09 -0.19 -26.16
CA HIS A 180 -26.05 -0.73 -24.82
C HIS A 180 -25.62 0.37 -23.84
N GLY A 181 -25.94 0.17 -22.56
CA GLY A 181 -25.57 1.09 -21.49
C GLY A 181 -26.69 1.32 -20.49
N THR A 182 -26.46 2.23 -19.55
CA THR A 182 -27.45 2.66 -18.57
C THR A 182 -27.52 4.18 -18.51
N ARG A 183 -28.75 4.69 -18.34
CA ARG A 183 -29.05 6.10 -18.10
C ARG A 183 -29.87 6.21 -16.81
N ILE A 184 -29.38 6.96 -15.84
CA ILE A 184 -30.10 7.30 -14.62
C ILE A 184 -30.42 8.80 -14.60
N GLU A 185 -31.65 9.13 -14.22
CA GLU A 185 -32.11 10.50 -14.02
C GLU A 185 -32.71 10.65 -12.63
N LEU A 186 -32.15 11.58 -11.86
CA LEU A 186 -32.52 11.90 -10.49
C LEU A 186 -32.92 13.38 -10.40
N GLU A 187 -34.04 13.67 -9.74
CA GLU A 187 -34.43 15.04 -9.40
C GLU A 187 -34.29 15.22 -7.89
N MET A 188 -33.50 16.18 -7.43
CA MET A 188 -33.19 16.36 -6.01
C MET A 188 -33.04 17.83 -5.63
N GLU A 189 -33.23 18.13 -4.33
CA GLU A 189 -32.90 19.44 -3.78
C GLU A 189 -31.36 19.58 -3.72
N ALA A 190 -30.85 20.52 -4.51
CA ALA A 190 -29.42 20.77 -4.66
C ALA A 190 -29.14 22.25 -4.99
N ASN A 191 -27.86 22.63 -4.98
CA ASN A 191 -27.42 23.93 -5.49
C ASN A 191 -25.98 23.89 -5.98
N MET A 192 -25.60 24.84 -6.84
CA MET A 192 -24.28 24.89 -7.48
C MET A 192 -23.20 25.61 -6.64
N ARG A 193 -23.34 25.74 -5.31
CA ARG A 193 -22.30 26.39 -4.48
C ARG A 193 -20.97 25.61 -4.47
N ALA A 194 -21.03 24.29 -4.67
CA ALA A 194 -19.86 23.42 -4.74
C ALA A 194 -19.37 23.18 -6.20
N ARG A 195 -19.60 24.14 -7.11
CA ARG A 195 -19.25 24.01 -8.53
C ARG A 195 -17.76 23.71 -8.74
N GLN A 196 -16.87 24.36 -8.00
CA GLN A 196 -15.43 24.07 -8.11
C GLN A 196 -15.14 22.61 -7.74
N GLN A 197 -15.72 22.09 -6.67
CA GLN A 197 -15.53 20.69 -6.25
C GLN A 197 -16.10 19.69 -7.27
N LEU A 198 -17.21 20.04 -7.93
CA LEU A 198 -17.75 19.24 -9.03
C LEU A 198 -16.77 19.20 -10.21
N HIS A 199 -16.23 20.36 -10.61
CA HIS A 199 -15.25 20.45 -11.70
C HIS A 199 -13.95 19.71 -11.34
N ASP A 200 -13.45 19.89 -10.12
CA ASP A 200 -12.29 19.19 -9.59
C ASP A 200 -12.52 17.68 -9.62
N TYR A 201 -13.70 17.19 -9.20
CA TYR A 201 -14.02 15.76 -9.28
C TYR A 201 -13.94 15.25 -10.72
N ILE A 202 -14.61 15.89 -11.68
CA ILE A 202 -14.63 15.43 -13.08
C ILE A 202 -13.24 15.50 -13.71
N LEU A 203 -12.50 16.60 -13.50
CA LEU A 203 -11.12 16.75 -13.97
C LEU A 203 -10.21 15.66 -13.38
N HIS A 204 -10.25 15.46 -12.07
CA HIS A 204 -9.44 14.44 -11.40
C HIS A 204 -9.80 13.02 -11.88
N THR A 205 -11.09 12.74 -12.10
CA THR A 205 -11.54 11.47 -12.68
C THR A 205 -11.00 11.28 -14.10
N ALA A 206 -10.92 12.33 -14.91
CA ALA A 206 -10.32 12.27 -16.25
C ALA A 206 -8.80 12.04 -16.22
N VAL A 207 -8.09 12.61 -15.24
CA VAL A 207 -6.64 12.40 -15.03
C VAL A 207 -6.35 10.94 -14.65
N VAL A 208 -7.09 10.40 -13.68
CA VAL A 208 -6.83 9.05 -13.14
C VAL A 208 -7.32 7.93 -14.07
N ASN A 209 -8.20 8.25 -15.02
CA ASN A 209 -8.73 7.33 -16.04
C ASN A 209 -8.44 7.88 -17.45
N PRO A 210 -7.18 7.84 -17.93
CA PRO A 210 -6.82 8.37 -19.25
C PRO A 210 -7.51 7.65 -20.41
N HIS A 211 -8.03 6.44 -20.18
CA HIS A 211 -8.81 5.65 -21.13
C HIS A 211 -10.28 6.06 -21.22
N ALA A 212 -10.80 6.89 -20.31
CA ALA A 212 -12.21 7.29 -20.28
C ALA A 212 -12.46 8.60 -21.02
N ARG A 213 -13.60 8.68 -21.71
CA ARG A 213 -14.17 9.93 -22.22
C ARG A 213 -15.28 10.39 -21.26
N ILE A 214 -15.19 11.64 -20.80
CA ILE A 214 -16.18 12.22 -19.87
C ILE A 214 -16.66 13.56 -20.44
N GLU A 215 -17.96 13.76 -20.48
CA GLU A 215 -18.58 15.01 -20.88
C GLU A 215 -19.47 15.54 -19.75
N LEU A 216 -19.19 16.75 -19.26
CA LEU A 216 -19.98 17.43 -18.23
C LEU A 216 -20.72 18.62 -18.87
N ARG A 217 -22.04 18.61 -18.73
CA ARG A 217 -22.92 19.73 -19.03
C ARG A 217 -23.59 20.22 -17.75
N GLU A 218 -23.44 21.50 -17.43
CA GLU A 218 -24.07 22.11 -16.25
C GLU A 218 -24.63 23.51 -16.56
N PRO A 219 -25.48 24.06 -15.68
CA PRO A 219 -26.07 25.38 -15.91
C PRO A 219 -25.02 26.49 -15.82
N GLY A 220 -24.93 27.33 -16.85
CA GLY A 220 -24.03 28.48 -16.91
C GLY A 220 -22.71 28.24 -17.64
N LEU A 221 -22.49 27.04 -18.21
CA LEU A 221 -21.46 26.82 -19.21
C LEU A 221 -22.02 27.04 -20.62
N ASP A 222 -21.29 27.78 -21.45
CA ASP A 222 -21.65 28.00 -22.86
C ASP A 222 -21.42 26.73 -23.69
N GLU A 223 -20.33 26.03 -23.43
CA GLU A 223 -19.98 24.74 -24.02
C GLU A 223 -19.74 23.69 -22.93
N PRO A 224 -20.11 22.42 -23.16
CA PRO A 224 -19.85 21.35 -22.21
C PRO A 224 -18.35 21.12 -22.04
N MET A 225 -17.92 20.81 -20.82
CA MET A 225 -16.55 20.37 -20.56
C MET A 225 -16.37 18.97 -21.12
N LYS A 226 -15.39 18.79 -21.99
CA LYS A 226 -15.10 17.51 -22.65
C LYS A 226 -13.69 17.06 -22.31
N PHE A 227 -13.61 15.84 -21.82
CA PHE A 227 -12.37 15.15 -21.50
C PHE A 227 -12.30 13.95 -22.44
N GLU A 228 -11.50 14.04 -23.51
CA GLU A 228 -11.38 12.98 -24.54
C GLU A 228 -10.53 11.81 -24.05
N ARG A 229 -10.30 10.74 -24.82
CA ARG A 229 -9.39 9.66 -24.39
C ARG A 229 -7.94 10.01 -24.72
N ALA A 230 -7.00 9.64 -23.85
CA ALA A 230 -5.57 9.70 -24.14
C ALA A 230 -4.97 8.33 -24.49
N THR A 231 -5.61 7.24 -24.06
CA THR A 231 -5.15 5.88 -24.35
C THR A 231 -6.34 4.96 -24.61
N ASP A 232 -6.11 3.90 -25.38
CA ASP A 232 -7.05 2.81 -25.58
C ASP A 232 -6.85 1.66 -24.57
N GLN A 233 -5.78 1.72 -23.78
CA GLN A 233 -5.40 0.68 -22.83
C GLN A 233 -6.31 0.70 -21.61
N LEU A 234 -7.09 -0.37 -21.45
CA LEU A 234 -7.88 -0.58 -20.25
C LEU A 234 -7.02 -1.05 -19.07
N PRO A 235 -7.44 -0.73 -17.84
CA PRO A 235 -6.91 -1.35 -16.63
C PRO A 235 -6.84 -2.87 -16.67
N LYS A 236 -5.86 -3.43 -15.96
CA LYS A 236 -5.82 -4.88 -15.71
C LYS A 236 -7.01 -5.29 -14.83
N GLN A 237 -7.68 -6.37 -15.19
CA GLN A 237 -8.70 -6.97 -14.33
C GLN A 237 -8.07 -7.52 -13.07
N THR A 238 -8.71 -7.24 -11.93
CA THR A 238 -8.33 -7.79 -10.64
C THR A 238 -8.82 -9.22 -10.50
N LYS A 239 -8.21 -9.95 -9.57
CA LYS A 239 -8.70 -11.25 -9.12
C LYS A 239 -9.00 -11.18 -7.63
N GLU A 240 -10.13 -11.76 -7.25
CA GLU A 240 -10.48 -11.96 -5.86
C GLU A 240 -9.43 -12.84 -5.17
N ILE A 241 -8.99 -12.40 -3.99
CA ILE A 241 -8.08 -13.16 -3.13
C ILE A 241 -8.76 -13.57 -1.83
N ARG A 242 -8.27 -14.66 -1.25
CA ARG A 242 -8.63 -15.04 0.12
C ARG A 242 -8.02 -14.08 1.14
N PRO A 243 -8.63 -13.94 2.34
CA PRO A 243 -8.07 -13.13 3.43
C PRO A 243 -6.63 -13.52 3.77
N HIS A 244 -5.82 -12.53 4.13
CA HIS A 244 -4.51 -12.77 4.73
C HIS A 244 -4.63 -12.90 6.26
N PRO A 245 -3.91 -13.83 6.92
CA PRO A 245 -4.03 -14.06 8.36
C PRO A 245 -3.86 -12.82 9.23
N HIS A 246 -2.88 -11.95 8.93
CA HIS A 246 -2.64 -10.71 9.68
C HIS A 246 -3.79 -9.68 9.58
N GLY A 247 -4.68 -9.82 8.61
CA GLY A 247 -5.80 -8.91 8.36
C GLY A 247 -7.14 -9.41 8.83
N VAL A 248 -7.14 -10.47 9.66
CA VAL A 248 -8.37 -11.01 10.22
C VAL A 248 -8.53 -10.53 11.67
N GLU A 249 -9.79 -10.28 12.01
CA GLU A 249 -10.23 -9.98 13.37
C GLU A 249 -11.00 -11.16 13.94
N LEU A 250 -11.09 -11.24 15.27
CA LEU A 250 -11.72 -12.35 15.97
C LEU A 250 -13.16 -12.64 15.47
N GLY A 251 -13.96 -11.59 15.26
CA GLY A 251 -15.33 -11.76 14.75
C GLY A 251 -15.39 -12.37 13.35
N THR A 252 -14.43 -12.02 12.49
CA THR A 252 -14.31 -12.59 11.14
C THR A 252 -13.80 -14.02 11.20
N LEU A 253 -12.78 -14.29 12.03
CA LEU A 253 -12.27 -15.64 12.26
C LEU A 253 -13.38 -16.59 12.74
N LEU A 254 -14.18 -16.18 13.73
CA LEU A 254 -15.29 -16.99 14.23
C LEU A 254 -16.35 -17.29 13.15
N LYS A 255 -16.67 -16.30 12.30
CA LYS A 255 -17.57 -16.50 11.15
C LYS A 255 -16.99 -17.51 10.16
N MET A 256 -15.69 -17.41 9.86
CA MET A 256 -15.00 -18.32 8.95
C MET A 256 -14.95 -19.73 9.52
N LEU A 257 -14.58 -19.90 10.80
CA LEU A 257 -14.58 -21.18 11.51
C LEU A 257 -15.98 -21.83 11.55
N SER A 258 -17.03 -21.02 11.66
CA SER A 258 -18.42 -21.52 11.66
C SER A 258 -18.92 -21.93 10.27
N ALA A 259 -18.37 -21.33 9.21
CA ALA A 259 -18.81 -21.53 7.83
C ALA A 259 -17.99 -22.57 7.05
N THR A 260 -16.76 -22.83 7.47
CA THR A 260 -15.83 -23.73 6.77
C THR A 260 -16.30 -25.19 6.82
N GLU A 261 -15.96 -25.95 5.77
CA GLU A 261 -16.17 -27.40 5.72
C GLU A 261 -15.01 -28.19 6.34
N SER A 262 -13.87 -27.53 6.59
CA SER A 262 -12.65 -28.15 7.09
C SER A 262 -12.81 -28.64 8.54
N TYR A 263 -12.37 -29.87 8.81
CA TYR A 263 -12.43 -30.48 10.16
C TYR A 263 -11.23 -30.13 11.04
N SER A 264 -10.07 -29.93 10.42
CA SER A 264 -8.79 -29.64 11.10
C SER A 264 -8.42 -28.17 10.94
N VAL A 265 -7.75 -27.60 11.96
CA VAL A 265 -7.25 -26.22 11.90
C VAL A 265 -6.24 -26.06 10.77
N SER A 266 -5.41 -27.07 10.49
CA SER A 266 -4.48 -27.05 9.36
C SER A 266 -5.17 -26.97 8.01
N GLY A 267 -6.27 -27.71 7.81
CA GLY A 267 -7.06 -27.66 6.58
C GLY A 267 -7.70 -26.28 6.41
N PHE A 268 -8.33 -25.78 7.47
CA PHE A 268 -8.92 -24.46 7.53
C PHE A 268 -7.91 -23.36 7.17
N LEU A 269 -6.72 -23.37 7.79
CA LEU A 269 -5.67 -22.39 7.55
C LEU A 269 -5.19 -22.39 6.09
N GLN A 270 -5.09 -23.55 5.44
CA GLN A 270 -4.62 -23.68 4.06
C GLN A 270 -5.70 -23.38 3.01
N GLU A 271 -6.96 -23.70 3.32
CA GLU A 271 -8.10 -23.55 2.40
C GLU A 271 -8.73 -22.15 2.46
N GLU A 272 -8.74 -21.50 3.62
CA GLU A 272 -9.46 -20.23 3.80
C GLU A 272 -8.56 -19.00 3.70
N PHE A 273 -7.23 -19.16 3.80
CA PHE A 273 -6.29 -18.03 3.78
C PHE A 273 -5.34 -18.06 2.59
N THR A 274 -4.91 -16.87 2.17
CA THR A 274 -3.84 -16.73 1.18
C THR A 274 -2.47 -16.92 1.82
N ARG A 275 -1.49 -17.41 1.04
CA ARG A 275 -0.08 -17.59 1.45
C ARG A 275 0.18 -18.54 2.62
N VAL A 276 -0.81 -19.32 3.04
CA VAL A 276 -0.64 -20.37 4.05
C VAL A 276 -0.53 -21.74 3.36
N GLY A 277 0.69 -22.28 3.31
CA GLY A 277 0.94 -23.68 2.94
C GLY A 277 1.23 -24.54 4.17
N ALA A 278 1.50 -25.82 3.98
CA ALA A 278 1.77 -26.76 5.08
C ALA A 278 2.81 -26.25 6.10
N LYS A 279 3.99 -25.81 5.63
CA LYS A 279 5.05 -25.29 6.52
C LYS A 279 4.62 -24.06 7.32
N THR A 280 3.83 -23.18 6.72
CA THR A 280 3.33 -21.98 7.41
C THR A 280 2.25 -22.37 8.42
N SER A 281 1.37 -23.32 8.05
CA SER A 281 0.39 -23.90 8.96
C SER A 281 1.05 -24.54 10.17
N ASP A 282 2.15 -25.27 9.98
CA ASP A 282 2.91 -25.90 11.08
C ASP A 282 3.47 -24.84 12.04
N LYS A 283 4.03 -23.74 11.52
CA LYS A 283 4.49 -22.61 12.34
C LYS A 283 3.36 -21.95 13.13
N ILE A 284 2.18 -21.78 12.51
CA ILE A 284 1.00 -21.23 13.19
C ILE A 284 0.54 -22.18 14.30
N HIS A 285 0.57 -23.50 14.05
CA HIS A 285 0.25 -24.49 15.06
C HIS A 285 1.24 -24.44 16.22
N ASP A 286 2.54 -24.33 15.95
CA ASP A 286 3.57 -24.22 16.99
C ASP A 286 3.36 -22.94 17.83
N ALA A 287 3.13 -21.80 17.19
CA ALA A 287 2.81 -20.55 17.87
C ALA A 287 1.49 -20.64 18.68
N PHE A 288 0.49 -21.37 18.17
CA PHE A 288 -0.74 -21.64 18.90
C PHE A 288 -0.49 -22.50 20.13
N ARG A 289 0.28 -23.59 20.00
CA ARG A 289 0.63 -24.47 21.12
C ARG A 289 1.39 -23.72 22.21
N ASP A 290 2.37 -22.90 21.81
CA ASP A 290 3.15 -22.07 22.73
C ASP A 290 2.28 -21.13 23.58
N ARG A 291 1.13 -20.69 23.04
CA ARG A 291 0.19 -19.78 23.72
C ARG A 291 -0.87 -20.54 24.51
N HIS A 292 -1.46 -21.56 23.90
CA HIS A 292 -2.61 -22.26 24.44
C HIS A 292 -2.21 -23.32 25.47
N PHE A 293 -1.11 -24.02 25.24
CA PHE A 293 -0.59 -25.08 26.13
C PHE A 293 0.69 -24.68 26.87
N GLY A 294 1.40 -23.66 26.39
CA GLY A 294 2.72 -23.28 26.88
C GLY A 294 3.85 -24.09 26.22
N ARG A 295 5.08 -23.71 26.55
CA ARG A 295 6.28 -24.50 26.25
C ARG A 295 6.70 -25.31 27.46
N GLU A 296 7.42 -26.39 27.23
CA GLU A 296 8.06 -27.18 28.28
C GLU A 296 9.48 -26.68 28.53
N MET A 297 9.83 -26.49 29.81
CA MET A 297 11.20 -26.22 30.18
C MET A 297 12.08 -27.43 29.85
N THR A 298 13.27 -27.16 29.29
CA THR A 298 14.28 -28.20 29.12
C THR A 298 15.25 -28.11 30.29
N TRP A 299 15.65 -29.26 30.85
CA TRP A 299 16.61 -29.34 31.95
C TRP A 299 17.84 -30.11 31.50
N ARG A 300 19.03 -29.77 32.04
CA ARG A 300 20.24 -30.55 31.81
C ARG A 300 20.07 -31.96 32.32
N THR A 301 20.58 -32.90 31.55
CA THR A 301 20.60 -34.31 31.95
C THR A 301 21.81 -34.57 32.84
N PRO A 302 21.70 -35.51 33.79
CA PRO A 302 22.83 -35.99 34.59
C PRO A 302 23.95 -36.59 33.72
N GLY A 303 25.18 -36.56 34.23
CA GLY A 303 26.34 -37.08 33.50
C GLY A 303 26.43 -38.61 33.53
N ALA A 304 27.32 -39.19 32.72
CA ALA A 304 27.55 -40.65 32.69
C ALA A 304 27.97 -41.28 34.04
N THR A 305 28.41 -40.45 35.00
CA THR A 305 28.75 -40.89 36.37
C THR A 305 27.52 -41.16 37.25
N GLU A 306 26.35 -40.68 36.84
CA GLU A 306 25.07 -40.78 37.58
C GLU A 306 24.08 -41.74 36.89
N ALA A 307 24.52 -42.39 35.80
CA ALA A 307 23.71 -43.33 35.03
C ALA A 307 23.24 -44.53 35.86
N ASP A 308 24.12 -45.09 36.69
CA ASP A 308 23.78 -46.23 37.57
C ASP A 308 22.68 -45.87 38.59
N ASP A 309 22.68 -44.62 39.08
CA ASP A 309 21.66 -44.14 40.03
C ASP A 309 20.31 -43.93 39.32
N LEU A 310 20.31 -43.40 38.09
CA LEU A 310 19.10 -43.28 37.27
C LEU A 310 18.52 -44.64 36.87
N ALA A 311 19.37 -45.61 36.56
CA ALA A 311 18.92 -46.97 36.22
C ALA A 311 18.19 -47.62 37.40
N ALA A 312 18.73 -47.48 38.61
CA ALA A 312 18.07 -47.97 39.83
C ALA A 312 16.68 -47.34 40.06
N VAL A 313 16.53 -46.03 39.76
CA VAL A 313 15.23 -45.33 39.84
C VAL A 313 14.22 -45.94 38.86
N VAL A 314 14.64 -46.28 37.63
CA VAL A 314 13.77 -46.94 36.65
C VAL A 314 13.41 -48.36 37.09
N GLU A 315 14.38 -49.14 37.55
CA GLU A 315 14.15 -50.52 38.00
C GLU A 315 13.12 -50.58 39.15
N ASP A 316 13.23 -49.67 40.11
CA ASP A 316 12.31 -49.58 41.26
C ASP A 316 10.89 -49.14 40.84
N ALA A 317 10.77 -48.33 39.78
CA ALA A 317 9.48 -47.88 39.24
C ALA A 317 8.75 -48.97 38.42
N VAL A 318 9.49 -49.94 37.87
CA VAL A 318 8.92 -51.03 37.05
C VAL A 318 8.39 -52.16 37.93
N ALA A 319 7.07 -52.16 38.16
CA ALA A 319 6.40 -53.22 38.92
C ALA A 319 5.95 -54.41 38.04
N ASN A 320 6.06 -55.63 38.58
CA ASN A 320 5.52 -56.87 38.01
C ASN A 320 6.09 -57.28 36.63
N LYS A 321 7.36 -57.00 36.35
CA LYS A 321 8.08 -57.45 35.14
C LYS A 321 9.26 -58.36 35.50
N GLY A 322 9.76 -59.10 34.50
CA GLY A 322 10.92 -59.98 34.67
C GLY A 322 12.20 -59.17 34.83
N LYS A 323 13.11 -59.61 35.70
CA LYS A 323 14.38 -58.88 35.99
C LYS A 323 15.20 -58.54 34.75
N GLU A 324 15.24 -59.46 33.78
CA GLU A 324 15.99 -59.28 32.53
C GLU A 324 15.37 -58.17 31.65
N ALA A 325 14.04 -58.14 31.55
CA ALA A 325 13.33 -57.11 30.80
C ALA A 325 13.39 -55.74 31.50
N THR A 326 13.31 -55.71 32.84
CA THR A 326 13.43 -54.48 33.63
C THR A 326 14.82 -53.86 33.50
N ALA A 327 15.88 -54.66 33.60
CA ALA A 327 17.25 -54.17 33.45
C ALA A 327 17.53 -53.66 32.03
N ALA A 328 17.12 -54.40 30.99
CA ALA A 328 17.26 -53.95 29.61
C ALA A 328 16.52 -52.63 29.33
N PHE A 329 15.31 -52.49 29.89
CA PHE A 329 14.51 -51.27 29.79
C PHE A 329 15.16 -50.08 30.51
N ALA A 330 15.72 -50.29 31.71
CA ALA A 330 16.43 -49.27 32.46
C ALA A 330 17.72 -48.82 31.76
N ASP A 331 18.54 -49.78 31.31
CA ASP A 331 19.81 -49.52 30.63
C ASP A 331 19.60 -48.72 29.34
N GLU A 332 18.69 -49.16 28.46
CA GLU A 332 18.45 -48.48 27.18
C GLU A 332 17.83 -47.09 27.36
N LEU A 333 16.90 -46.93 28.32
CA LEU A 333 16.28 -45.65 28.62
C LEU A 333 17.31 -44.65 29.16
N VAL A 334 18.13 -45.05 30.13
CA VAL A 334 19.14 -44.18 30.75
C VAL A 334 20.24 -43.82 29.75
N ASP A 335 20.69 -44.76 28.92
CA ASP A 335 21.66 -44.48 27.86
C ASP A 335 21.16 -43.39 26.89
N ILE A 336 19.88 -43.42 26.51
CA ILE A 336 19.29 -42.39 25.64
C ILE A 336 19.16 -41.05 26.37
N VAL A 337 18.75 -41.04 27.63
CA VAL A 337 18.57 -39.82 28.43
C VAL A 337 19.91 -39.14 28.70
N VAL A 338 20.92 -39.88 29.18
CA VAL A 338 22.27 -39.37 29.46
C VAL A 338 23.00 -38.95 28.18
N GLY A 339 22.65 -39.55 27.04
CA GLY A 339 23.18 -39.17 25.73
C GLY A 339 22.71 -37.80 25.21
N LYS A 340 21.69 -37.19 25.83
CA LYS A 340 21.17 -35.86 25.47
C LYS A 340 21.79 -34.79 26.37
N ASP A 341 21.94 -33.56 25.88
CA ASP A 341 22.41 -32.42 26.69
C ASP A 341 21.30 -31.82 27.57
N ARG A 342 20.07 -31.75 27.03
CA ARG A 342 18.87 -31.29 27.74
C ARG A 342 17.65 -32.07 27.31
N ILE A 343 16.73 -32.28 28.23
CA ILE A 343 15.49 -33.04 28.04
C ILE A 343 14.27 -32.24 28.52
N ALA A 344 13.16 -32.34 27.78
CA ALA A 344 11.84 -31.83 28.19
C ALA A 344 10.95 -32.99 28.67
N HIS A 345 9.89 -32.69 29.41
CA HIS A 345 9.00 -33.72 29.98
C HIS A 345 8.35 -34.58 28.89
N GLY A 346 7.76 -33.97 27.86
CA GLY A 346 7.13 -34.69 26.74
C GLY A 346 8.14 -35.50 25.92
N GLU A 347 9.39 -35.05 25.84
CA GLU A 347 10.46 -35.82 25.22
C GLU A 347 10.80 -37.07 26.04
N LEU A 348 10.85 -36.97 27.37
CA LEU A 348 11.02 -38.12 28.24
C LEU A 348 9.88 -39.14 28.07
N VAL A 349 8.62 -38.67 28.05
CA VAL A 349 7.45 -39.52 27.81
C VAL A 349 7.59 -40.29 26.49
N THR A 350 7.99 -39.58 25.42
CA THR A 350 8.20 -40.17 24.09
C THR A 350 9.34 -41.19 24.08
N ILE A 351 10.45 -40.91 24.77
CA ILE A 351 11.57 -41.87 24.88
C ILE A 351 11.12 -43.11 25.65
N VAL A 352 10.46 -42.95 26.80
CA VAL A 352 9.94 -44.06 27.60
C VAL A 352 8.99 -44.93 26.79
N GLU A 353 8.12 -44.33 25.97
CA GLU A 353 7.23 -45.06 25.06
C GLU A 353 8.00 -45.85 24.00
N ASN A 354 8.93 -45.22 23.30
CA ASN A 354 9.71 -45.89 22.25
C ASN A 354 10.59 -47.03 22.79
N VAL A 355 11.23 -46.83 23.95
CA VAL A 355 12.05 -47.87 24.61
C VAL A 355 11.17 -49.00 25.13
N ALA A 356 9.99 -48.68 25.66
CA ALA A 356 9.03 -49.69 26.12
C ALA A 356 8.55 -50.58 24.99
N GLU A 357 8.34 -50.03 23.79
CA GLU A 357 8.00 -50.80 22.59
C GLU A 357 9.19 -51.65 22.14
N THR A 358 10.37 -51.05 21.99
CA THR A 358 11.58 -51.72 21.49
C THR A 358 12.00 -52.87 22.39
N VAL A 359 12.23 -52.61 23.68
CA VAL A 359 12.61 -53.64 24.66
C VAL A 359 11.48 -54.65 24.85
N GLY A 360 10.23 -54.20 24.73
CA GLY A 360 9.09 -55.09 24.84
C GLY A 360 9.02 -56.15 23.74
N GLU A 361 9.38 -55.77 22.50
CA GLU A 361 9.51 -56.71 21.38
C GLU A 361 10.69 -57.67 21.56
N GLU A 362 11.84 -57.18 22.04
CA GLU A 362 13.04 -58.00 22.25
C GLU A 362 12.90 -59.01 23.39
N THR A 363 12.15 -58.65 24.43
CA THR A 363 12.02 -59.43 25.67
C THR A 363 10.67 -60.15 25.81
N ASP A 364 9.82 -60.11 24.78
CA ASP A 364 8.44 -60.65 24.78
C ASP A 364 7.63 -60.17 26.00
N THR A 365 7.82 -58.91 26.39
CA THR A 365 7.26 -58.31 27.61
C THR A 365 6.55 -57.00 27.29
N SER A 366 5.25 -56.91 27.59
CA SER A 366 4.52 -55.63 27.41
C SER A 366 4.67 -54.72 28.62
N PHE A 367 5.23 -53.52 28.41
CA PHE A 367 5.22 -52.40 29.36
C PHE A 367 3.97 -51.55 29.11
N GLY A 368 2.91 -51.77 29.90
CA GLY A 368 1.65 -51.03 29.75
C GLY A 368 1.75 -49.57 30.19
N GLU A 369 0.74 -48.77 29.83
CA GLU A 369 0.62 -47.34 30.13
C GLU A 369 1.00 -46.98 31.58
N THR A 370 0.41 -47.65 32.58
CA THR A 370 0.71 -47.40 34.00
C THR A 370 2.18 -47.62 34.37
N VAL A 371 2.87 -48.59 33.75
CA VAL A 371 4.31 -48.79 34.03
C VAL A 371 5.13 -47.66 33.42
N ARG A 372 4.76 -47.21 32.22
CA ARG A 372 5.42 -46.08 31.54
C ARG A 372 5.21 -44.78 32.31
N GLU A 373 3.98 -44.51 32.78
CA GLU A 373 3.66 -43.36 33.63
C GLU A 373 4.46 -43.36 34.94
N ASN A 374 4.48 -44.49 35.66
CA ASN A 374 5.26 -44.61 36.91
C ASN A 374 6.75 -44.35 36.70
N VAL A 375 7.31 -44.79 35.56
CA VAL A 375 8.71 -44.58 35.22
C VAL A 375 8.99 -43.09 34.96
N VAL A 376 8.11 -42.40 34.22
CA VAL A 376 8.22 -40.95 34.00
C VAL A 376 8.10 -40.19 35.32
N GLU A 377 7.12 -40.53 36.17
CA GLU A 377 6.92 -39.90 37.48
C GLU A 377 8.10 -40.12 38.44
N ALA A 378 8.82 -41.24 38.32
CA ALA A 378 10.01 -41.52 39.11
C ALA A 378 11.27 -40.81 38.57
N LEU A 379 11.45 -40.78 37.24
CA LEU A 379 12.61 -40.18 36.59
C LEU A 379 12.58 -38.66 36.56
N TRP A 380 11.42 -38.05 36.33
CA TRP A 380 11.33 -36.60 36.13
C TRP A 380 11.83 -35.79 37.34
N PRO A 381 11.51 -36.13 38.61
CA PRO A 381 12.09 -35.46 39.77
C PRO A 381 13.61 -35.61 39.85
N ALA A 382 14.17 -36.77 39.48
CA ALA A 382 15.61 -36.99 39.49
C ALA A 382 16.34 -36.15 38.42
N LEU A 383 15.72 -36.00 37.24
CA LEU A 383 16.25 -35.15 36.16
C LEU A 383 16.10 -33.66 36.43
N THR A 384 15.30 -33.28 37.42
CA THR A 384 14.98 -31.88 37.74
C THR A 384 15.37 -31.50 39.16
N ASP A 385 16.32 -32.23 39.77
CA ASP A 385 16.81 -31.93 41.11
C ASP A 385 17.60 -30.60 41.15
N ASP A 386 18.39 -30.31 40.11
CA ASP A 386 19.19 -29.07 39.99
C ASP A 386 18.55 -27.99 39.11
N ARG A 387 17.25 -27.70 39.30
CA ARG A 387 16.58 -26.58 38.60
C ARG A 387 17.26 -25.24 38.87
N GLU A 388 17.77 -25.03 40.09
CA GLU A 388 18.43 -23.77 40.49
C GLU A 388 19.73 -23.55 39.71
N GLY A 389 20.61 -24.55 39.61
CA GLY A 389 21.85 -24.45 38.86
C GLY A 389 21.62 -24.22 37.37
N ASP A 390 20.58 -24.86 36.82
CA ASP A 390 20.21 -24.69 35.43
C ASP A 390 19.72 -23.28 35.11
N VAL A 391 18.80 -22.74 35.92
CA VAL A 391 18.32 -21.36 35.75
C VAL A 391 19.44 -20.36 36.05
N TYR A 392 20.35 -20.64 36.98
CA TYR A 392 21.48 -19.76 37.26
C TYR A 392 22.36 -19.56 36.03
N ALA A 393 22.65 -20.63 35.28
CA ALA A 393 23.40 -20.51 34.02
C ALA A 393 22.69 -19.59 33.02
N ILE A 394 21.35 -19.62 32.98
CA ILE A 394 20.55 -18.73 32.12
C ILE A 394 20.72 -17.28 32.52
N VAL A 395 20.54 -17.00 33.82
CA VAL A 395 20.61 -15.65 34.38
C VAL A 395 22.02 -15.09 34.25
N ASP A 396 23.05 -15.89 34.53
CA ASP A 396 24.45 -15.48 34.43
C ASP A 396 24.85 -15.09 33.00
N ASP A 397 24.41 -15.85 32.00
CA ASP A 397 24.70 -15.59 30.58
C ASP A 397 24.20 -14.22 30.09
N VAL A 398 23.07 -13.74 30.61
CA VAL A 398 22.39 -12.53 30.11
C VAL A 398 22.49 -11.32 31.04
N THR A 399 23.03 -11.51 32.24
CA THR A 399 23.21 -10.42 33.21
C THR A 399 24.62 -9.85 33.14
N THR A 400 24.75 -8.53 33.38
CA THR A 400 26.04 -7.86 33.27
C THR A 400 26.97 -8.23 34.43
N THR A 401 28.29 -8.07 34.24
CA THR A 401 29.31 -8.31 35.28
C THR A 401 29.23 -7.36 36.48
N GLN A 402 28.28 -6.41 36.50
CA GLN A 402 28.02 -5.54 37.65
C GLN A 402 27.05 -6.15 38.67
N LYS A 403 26.39 -7.25 38.32
CA LYS A 403 25.48 -8.00 39.18
C LYS A 403 26.27 -8.97 40.07
N ASP A 404 25.99 -8.98 41.36
CA ASP A 404 26.66 -9.88 42.30
C ASP A 404 26.13 -11.31 42.14
N ASP A 405 26.98 -12.31 42.39
CA ASP A 405 26.61 -13.72 42.23
C ASP A 405 25.49 -14.12 43.21
N ALA A 406 25.43 -13.47 44.38
CA ALA A 406 24.35 -13.64 45.33
C ALA A 406 22.98 -13.23 44.76
N GLY A 407 22.91 -12.10 44.04
CA GLY A 407 21.67 -11.65 43.42
C GLY A 407 21.27 -12.51 42.23
N LYS A 408 22.22 -12.96 41.39
CA LYS A 408 21.94 -13.91 40.30
C LYS A 408 21.40 -15.24 40.83
N LEU A 409 22.00 -15.76 41.92
CA LEU A 409 21.55 -17.00 42.57
C LEU A 409 20.16 -16.85 43.18
N SER A 410 19.88 -15.72 43.85
CA SER A 410 18.56 -15.44 44.42
C SER A 410 17.48 -15.33 43.36
N MET A 411 17.80 -14.72 42.21
CA MET A 411 16.94 -14.63 41.03
C MET A 411 16.66 -16.03 40.46
N ALA A 412 17.70 -16.82 40.21
CA ALA A 412 17.61 -18.14 39.65
C ALA A 412 16.81 -19.10 40.54
N ARG A 413 17.08 -19.11 41.86
CA ARG A 413 16.30 -19.88 42.84
C ARG A 413 14.82 -19.53 42.78
N SER A 414 14.50 -18.25 42.71
CA SER A 414 13.11 -17.78 42.72
C SER A 414 12.37 -18.20 41.45
N ILE A 415 12.99 -18.10 40.27
CA ILE A 415 12.43 -18.62 39.02
C ILE A 415 12.27 -20.15 39.08
N ALA A 416 13.28 -20.88 39.55
CA ALA A 416 13.23 -22.33 39.70
C ALA A 416 12.11 -22.78 40.65
N THR A 417 11.85 -22.03 41.72
CA THR A 417 10.71 -22.26 42.62
C THR A 417 9.38 -22.09 41.89
N GLN A 418 9.23 -21.08 41.04
CA GLN A 418 8.00 -20.90 40.26
C GLN A 418 7.75 -22.12 39.36
N PHE A 419 8.73 -22.56 38.58
CA PHE A 419 8.59 -23.79 37.80
C PHE A 419 8.16 -24.98 38.67
N ALA A 420 8.86 -25.24 39.77
CA ALA A 420 8.54 -26.38 40.63
C ALA A 420 7.14 -26.31 41.29
N GLU A 421 6.63 -25.12 41.59
CA GLU A 421 5.39 -24.97 42.38
C GLU A 421 4.15 -24.61 41.55
N THR A 422 4.29 -23.97 40.38
CA THR A 422 3.16 -23.39 39.63
C THR A 422 2.91 -24.02 38.27
N THR A 423 3.89 -24.73 37.68
CA THR A 423 3.81 -25.22 36.29
C THR A 423 3.38 -26.70 36.14
N GLY A 424 2.94 -27.32 37.23
CA GLY A 424 2.52 -28.73 37.24
C GLY A 424 3.68 -29.71 36.99
N PRO A 425 3.39 -31.00 36.73
CA PRO A 425 4.43 -32.03 36.61
C PRO A 425 5.29 -31.92 35.35
N ALA A 426 4.83 -31.20 34.31
CA ALA A 426 5.49 -31.11 33.01
C ALA A 426 6.36 -29.86 32.83
N ASP A 427 6.50 -29.03 33.87
CA ASP A 427 7.20 -27.76 33.85
C ASP A 427 6.80 -26.84 32.65
N ARG A 428 5.49 -26.75 32.41
CA ARG A 428 4.91 -26.00 31.28
C ARG A 428 4.55 -24.57 31.66
N ALA A 429 4.98 -23.61 30.84
CA ALA A 429 4.67 -22.21 31.04
C ALA A 429 4.43 -21.51 29.70
N THR A 430 3.50 -20.56 29.66
CA THR A 430 3.35 -19.62 28.54
C THR A 430 4.40 -18.51 28.66
N ARG A 431 4.54 -17.69 27.61
CA ARG A 431 5.48 -16.55 27.64
C ARG A 431 5.10 -15.53 28.73
N ASP A 432 3.80 -15.35 28.97
CA ASP A 432 3.29 -14.45 29.99
C ASP A 432 3.58 -15.00 31.40
N ASP A 433 3.43 -16.31 31.60
CA ASP A 433 3.81 -16.96 32.87
C ASP A 433 5.31 -16.79 33.15
N VAL A 434 6.17 -16.99 32.16
CA VAL A 434 7.63 -16.81 32.32
C VAL A 434 7.96 -15.35 32.67
N ALA A 435 7.33 -14.38 32.03
CA ALA A 435 7.50 -12.97 32.35
C ALA A 435 7.05 -12.67 33.80
N GLU A 436 5.93 -13.26 34.25
CA GLU A 436 5.46 -13.15 35.63
C GLU A 436 6.44 -13.80 36.62
N PHE A 437 6.98 -14.97 36.31
CA PHE A 437 7.97 -15.65 37.15
C PHE A 437 9.23 -14.81 37.33
N VAL A 438 9.71 -14.19 36.26
CA VAL A 438 10.90 -13.31 36.28
C VAL A 438 10.61 -12.02 37.03
N ALA A 439 9.44 -11.39 36.83
CA ALA A 439 9.05 -10.20 37.57
C ALA A 439 8.94 -10.48 39.08
N TRP A 440 8.28 -11.59 39.44
CA TRP A 440 8.17 -12.04 40.82
C TRP A 440 9.55 -12.35 41.45
N ALA A 441 10.43 -13.00 40.69
CA ALA A 441 11.80 -13.29 41.12
C ALA A 441 12.63 -12.02 41.32
N ALA A 442 12.44 -10.99 40.50
CA ALA A 442 13.12 -9.70 40.64
C ALA A 442 12.71 -9.01 41.96
N ASP A 443 11.42 -9.02 42.30
CA ASP A 443 10.92 -8.46 43.56
C ASP A 443 11.47 -9.22 44.78
N ARG A 444 11.49 -10.56 44.73
CA ARG A 444 12.07 -11.41 45.78
C ARG A 444 13.57 -11.19 45.94
N THR A 445 14.29 -11.02 44.84
CA THR A 445 15.73 -10.76 44.85
C THR A 445 16.04 -9.41 45.47
N LYS A 446 15.25 -8.38 45.15
CA LYS A 446 15.35 -7.06 45.77
C LYS A 446 15.11 -7.11 47.28
N GLU A 447 14.12 -7.87 47.73
CA GLU A 447 13.82 -8.03 49.16
C GLU A 447 14.94 -8.76 49.93
N ARG A 448 15.59 -9.75 49.30
CA ARG A 448 16.60 -10.60 49.95
C ARG A 448 18.01 -10.03 49.88
N GLU A 449 18.39 -9.50 48.73
CA GLU A 449 19.78 -9.12 48.40
C GLU A 449 19.96 -7.61 48.17
N ASP A 450 18.90 -6.79 48.30
CA ASP A 450 18.90 -5.34 47.98
C ASP A 450 19.32 -5.01 46.53
N GLU A 451 19.17 -5.99 45.63
CA GLU A 451 19.55 -5.89 44.22
C GLU A 451 18.33 -5.74 43.31
N THR A 452 18.33 -4.72 42.44
CA THR A 452 17.22 -4.43 41.53
C THR A 452 17.52 -4.86 40.10
N TYR A 453 16.56 -5.58 39.49
CA TYR A 453 16.54 -5.89 38.06
C TYR A 453 15.50 -4.99 37.39
N GLY A 454 15.94 -4.11 36.48
CA GLY A 454 15.04 -3.23 35.72
C GLY A 454 14.32 -3.99 34.60
N GLU A 455 13.31 -3.35 33.99
CA GLU A 455 12.44 -3.95 32.96
C GLU A 455 13.23 -4.63 31.83
N THR A 456 14.22 -3.96 31.24
CA THR A 456 15.06 -4.57 30.17
C THR A 456 15.84 -5.80 30.65
N ALA A 457 16.30 -5.83 31.90
CA ALA A 457 17.02 -6.99 32.42
C ALA A 457 16.06 -8.16 32.67
N GLN A 458 14.83 -7.89 33.13
CA GLN A 458 13.78 -8.89 33.28
C GLN A 458 13.36 -9.45 31.92
N GLU A 459 13.14 -8.59 30.91
CA GLU A 459 12.82 -9.00 29.54
C GLU A 459 13.89 -9.92 28.95
N ASN A 460 15.17 -9.54 29.07
CA ASN A 460 16.29 -10.38 28.61
C ASN A 460 16.34 -11.75 29.30
N ILE A 461 16.07 -11.81 30.62
CA ILE A 461 16.05 -13.08 31.36
C ILE A 461 14.85 -13.92 30.92
N ALA A 462 13.66 -13.31 30.77
CA ALA A 462 12.46 -14.01 30.30
C ALA A 462 12.66 -14.59 28.89
N ASP A 463 13.24 -13.81 27.96
CA ASP A 463 13.55 -14.29 26.60
C ASP A 463 14.63 -15.39 26.62
N ALA A 464 15.60 -15.33 27.53
CA ALA A 464 16.64 -16.35 27.68
C ALA A 464 16.14 -17.66 28.30
N VAL A 465 15.11 -17.58 29.15
CA VAL A 465 14.37 -18.76 29.65
C VAL A 465 13.50 -19.31 28.52
N TRP A 466 12.67 -18.46 27.89
CA TRP A 466 11.75 -18.83 26.82
C TRP A 466 12.43 -19.51 25.62
N SER A 467 13.62 -19.03 25.24
CA SER A 467 14.43 -19.61 24.16
C SER A 467 15.02 -20.99 24.50
N ARG A 468 15.10 -21.35 25.79
CA ARG A 468 15.51 -22.69 26.26
C ARG A 468 14.34 -23.64 26.46
N MET A 469 13.11 -23.14 26.42
CA MET A 469 11.90 -23.96 26.44
C MET A 469 11.58 -24.50 25.04
N ARG A 470 10.86 -25.62 24.96
CA ARG A 470 10.45 -26.26 23.70
C ARG A 470 8.94 -26.28 23.53
N THR A 471 8.49 -26.06 22.30
CA THR A 471 7.09 -26.21 21.91
C THR A 471 6.61 -27.63 22.15
N VAL A 472 5.43 -27.75 22.75
CA VAL A 472 4.81 -29.04 23.04
C VAL A 472 4.29 -29.73 21.78
N SER A 473 4.12 -31.05 21.82
CA SER A 473 3.57 -31.85 20.71
C SER A 473 2.07 -32.11 20.81
N ASP A 474 1.38 -31.51 21.79
CA ASP A 474 -0.05 -31.68 22.03
C ASP A 474 -0.89 -31.41 20.76
N GLU A 475 -1.96 -32.20 20.59
CA GLU A 475 -2.86 -32.06 19.44
C GLU A 475 -3.65 -30.75 19.53
N VAL A 476 -3.64 -29.98 18.45
CA VAL A 476 -4.42 -28.74 18.34
C VAL A 476 -5.91 -29.09 18.30
N PRO A 477 -6.78 -28.34 19.00
CA PRO A 477 -8.23 -28.56 18.97
C PRO A 477 -8.82 -28.54 17.57
N LYS A 478 -9.98 -29.18 17.40
CA LYS A 478 -10.67 -29.22 16.10
C LYS A 478 -11.34 -27.89 15.81
N VAL A 479 -11.62 -27.62 14.53
CA VAL A 479 -12.22 -26.36 14.07
C VAL A 479 -13.49 -25.99 14.86
N ARG A 480 -14.36 -26.97 15.15
CA ARG A 480 -15.59 -26.74 15.92
C ARG A 480 -15.32 -26.34 17.37
N GLU A 481 -14.33 -26.96 18.00
CA GLU A 481 -13.95 -26.65 19.38
C GLU A 481 -13.37 -25.23 19.46
N VAL A 482 -12.55 -24.83 18.47
CA VAL A 482 -12.06 -23.45 18.35
C VAL A 482 -13.21 -22.47 18.06
N ALA A 483 -14.19 -22.84 17.25
CA ALA A 483 -15.32 -21.96 16.92
C ALA A 483 -16.25 -21.69 18.13
N ASP A 484 -16.42 -22.70 18.98
CA ASP A 484 -17.32 -22.64 20.15
C ASP A 484 -16.68 -21.93 21.35
N ASP A 485 -15.34 -21.80 21.38
CA ASP A 485 -14.59 -21.13 22.45
C ASP A 485 -13.86 -19.88 21.95
N ARG A 486 -14.26 -18.72 22.47
CA ARG A 486 -13.70 -17.43 22.08
C ARG A 486 -12.27 -17.21 22.54
N ASP A 487 -11.86 -17.80 23.66
CA ASP A 487 -10.50 -17.66 24.15
C ASP A 487 -9.55 -18.50 23.30
N VAL A 488 -9.94 -19.74 22.95
CA VAL A 488 -9.19 -20.60 22.02
C VAL A 488 -9.07 -19.94 20.63
N ALA A 489 -10.17 -19.35 20.12
CA ALA A 489 -10.14 -18.62 18.85
C ALA A 489 -9.23 -17.39 18.91
N ARG A 490 -9.15 -16.70 20.05
CA ARG A 490 -8.23 -15.57 20.25
C ARG A 490 -6.79 -16.06 20.20
N ASP A 491 -6.47 -17.17 20.88
CA ASP A 491 -5.11 -17.73 20.88
C ASP A 491 -4.67 -18.12 19.45
N LEU A 492 -5.58 -18.70 18.66
CA LEU A 492 -5.32 -18.99 17.23
C LEU A 492 -5.10 -17.72 16.42
N LEU A 493 -5.89 -16.67 16.66
CA LEU A 493 -5.73 -15.41 15.96
C LEU A 493 -4.38 -14.74 16.28
N ASP A 494 -3.97 -14.76 17.54
CA ASP A 494 -2.71 -14.15 17.95
C ASP A 494 -1.50 -14.97 17.45
N ALA A 495 -1.62 -16.30 17.40
CA ALA A 495 -0.65 -17.18 16.76
C ALA A 495 -0.49 -16.89 15.25
N MET A 496 -1.60 -16.62 14.55
CA MET A 496 -1.59 -16.20 13.15
C MET A 496 -0.88 -14.85 12.95
N ARG A 497 -1.03 -13.91 13.90
CA ARG A 497 -0.42 -12.57 13.85
C ARG A 497 1.09 -12.57 14.14
N GLU A 498 1.52 -13.42 15.07
CA GLU A 498 2.94 -13.54 15.43
C GLU A 498 3.75 -14.28 14.37
N THR A 499 3.12 -15.19 13.63
CA THR A 499 3.81 -15.96 12.59
C THR A 499 4.19 -15.07 11.40
N ASP A 500 5.44 -15.18 10.96
CA ASP A 500 5.93 -14.55 9.73
C ASP A 500 5.37 -15.27 8.49
N ILE A 501 4.58 -14.54 7.70
CA ILE A 501 3.83 -15.04 6.54
C ILE A 501 4.14 -14.15 5.35
N LEU A 502 4.32 -14.78 4.18
CA LEU A 502 4.57 -14.09 2.93
C LEU A 502 3.43 -13.10 2.61
N ALA A 503 3.80 -11.94 2.07
CA ALA A 503 2.84 -10.94 1.63
C ALA A 503 1.78 -11.51 0.66
N PRO A 504 0.51 -11.06 0.75
CA PRO A 504 -0.55 -11.41 -0.19
C PRO A 504 -0.14 -11.15 -1.65
N PRO A 505 -0.72 -11.91 -2.60
CA PRO A 505 -0.46 -11.67 -4.01
C PRO A 505 -1.04 -10.32 -4.45
N THR A 506 -0.44 -9.72 -5.49
CA THR A 506 -0.75 -8.36 -5.95
C THR A 506 -1.72 -8.33 -7.14
N ASP A 507 -2.17 -9.50 -7.61
CA ASP A 507 -3.12 -9.62 -8.73
C ASP A 507 -4.56 -9.24 -8.36
N CYS A 508 -4.82 -9.01 -7.07
CA CYS A 508 -6.03 -8.36 -6.58
C CYS A 508 -6.01 -6.83 -6.72
N LEU A 509 -4.88 -6.24 -7.12
CA LEU A 509 -4.72 -4.81 -7.36
C LEU A 509 -4.60 -4.52 -8.86
N SER A 510 -5.21 -3.41 -9.25
CA SER A 510 -5.12 -2.77 -10.56
C SER A 510 -4.54 -1.35 -10.37
N PRO A 511 -3.19 -1.23 -10.26
CA PRO A 511 -2.55 0.08 -10.27
C PRO A 511 -2.78 0.78 -11.62
N ILE A 512 -2.58 2.10 -11.66
CA ILE A 512 -2.69 2.88 -12.91
C ILE A 512 -1.45 2.63 -13.76
N SER A 513 -0.27 2.49 -13.17
CA SER A 513 1.08 2.51 -13.74
C SER A 513 1.62 3.92 -14.04
N ALA A 514 2.94 4.08 -13.91
CA ALA A 514 3.64 5.34 -14.13
C ALA A 514 3.36 5.94 -15.52
N ASP A 515 3.39 5.12 -16.56
CA ASP A 515 3.13 5.56 -17.94
C ASP A 515 1.71 6.14 -18.11
N LEU A 516 0.71 5.51 -17.50
CA LEU A 516 -0.68 5.97 -17.56
C LEU A 516 -0.94 7.16 -16.64
N VAL A 517 -0.26 7.26 -15.50
CA VAL A 517 -0.27 8.46 -14.64
C VAL A 517 0.28 9.66 -15.43
N GLU A 518 1.41 9.48 -16.12
CA GLU A 518 2.01 10.52 -16.94
C GLU A 518 1.10 10.91 -18.12
N ALA A 519 0.48 9.93 -18.79
CA ALA A 519 -0.47 10.18 -19.85
C ALA A 519 -1.69 10.98 -19.37
N GLY A 520 -2.24 10.65 -18.20
CA GLY A 520 -3.34 11.38 -17.57
C GLY A 520 -2.97 12.82 -17.21
N LEU A 521 -1.76 13.06 -16.69
CA LEU A 521 -1.29 14.40 -16.40
C LEU A 521 -1.04 15.23 -17.66
N LYS A 522 -0.40 14.65 -18.69
CA LYS A 522 -0.14 15.31 -19.99
C LYS A 522 -1.42 15.71 -20.72
N LYS A 523 -2.44 14.89 -20.58
CA LYS A 523 -3.74 15.07 -21.20
C LYS A 523 -4.47 16.30 -20.66
N GLU A 524 -4.44 16.49 -19.34
CA GLU A 524 -5.29 17.48 -18.66
C GLU A 524 -4.55 18.73 -18.19
N PHE A 525 -3.21 18.67 -18.09
CA PHE A 525 -2.38 19.79 -17.67
C PHE A 525 -1.29 20.07 -18.70
N ASP A 526 -1.22 21.31 -19.20
CA ASP A 526 -0.12 21.76 -20.07
C ASP A 526 1.08 22.22 -19.21
N ALA A 527 2.12 21.38 -19.18
CA ALA A 527 3.30 21.56 -18.35
C ALA A 527 4.59 21.28 -19.14
N ASP A 528 5.70 21.90 -18.72
CA ASP A 528 7.00 21.73 -19.38
C ASP A 528 7.66 20.38 -19.05
N PHE A 529 7.22 19.73 -17.98
CA PHE A 529 7.84 18.54 -17.41
C PHE A 529 6.81 17.65 -16.70
N TYR A 530 6.98 16.34 -16.86
CA TYR A 530 6.18 15.32 -16.19
C TYR A 530 7.11 14.21 -15.68
N ALA A 531 6.76 13.64 -14.53
CA ALA A 531 7.39 12.44 -13.97
C ALA A 531 6.36 11.64 -13.18
N ALA A 532 6.49 10.32 -13.19
CA ALA A 532 5.61 9.44 -12.43
C ALA A 532 6.39 8.25 -11.86
N ALA A 533 5.92 7.72 -10.73
CA ALA A 533 6.47 6.56 -10.07
C ALA A 533 5.35 5.66 -9.57
N THR A 534 5.48 4.35 -9.81
CA THR A 534 4.62 3.30 -9.24
C THR A 534 5.51 2.42 -8.37
N ARG A 535 5.17 2.33 -7.09
CA ARG A 535 5.93 1.53 -6.13
C ARG A 535 5.53 0.05 -6.18
N ASP A 536 6.36 -0.79 -5.57
CA ASP A 536 6.00 -2.18 -5.31
C ASP A 536 4.86 -2.26 -4.29
N ALA A 537 4.15 -3.39 -4.28
CA ALA A 537 3.06 -3.56 -3.34
C ALA A 537 3.57 -3.83 -1.92
N GLU A 538 2.97 -3.16 -0.96
CA GLU A 538 3.19 -3.34 0.47
C GLU A 538 1.92 -3.85 1.15
N VAL A 539 1.99 -4.19 2.43
CA VAL A 539 0.87 -4.82 3.16
C VAL A 539 0.57 -4.03 4.42
N HIS A 540 -0.71 -3.73 4.64
CA HIS A 540 -1.18 -3.16 5.89
C HIS A 540 -2.40 -3.93 6.37
N GLY A 541 -2.36 -4.44 7.61
CA GLY A 541 -3.48 -5.17 8.19
C GLY A 541 -3.95 -6.32 7.29
N GLY A 542 -3.01 -7.03 6.66
CA GLY A 542 -3.28 -8.13 5.72
C GLY A 542 -3.87 -7.73 4.36
N ASP A 543 -4.12 -6.45 4.10
CA ASP A 543 -4.59 -5.95 2.82
C ASP A 543 -3.38 -5.41 2.01
N PRO A 544 -3.12 -5.93 0.79
CA PRO A 544 -2.08 -5.39 -0.07
C PRO A 544 -2.48 -4.00 -0.56
N PHE A 545 -1.50 -3.11 -0.68
CA PHE A 545 -1.68 -1.80 -1.26
C PHE A 545 -0.49 -1.38 -2.13
N ILE A 546 -0.74 -0.53 -3.11
CA ILE A 546 0.26 0.09 -3.99
C ILE A 546 0.09 1.60 -3.94
N VAL A 547 1.22 2.33 -3.93
CA VAL A 547 1.22 3.79 -4.01
C VAL A 547 1.86 4.27 -5.30
N GLU A 548 1.24 5.26 -5.92
CA GLU A 548 1.70 5.89 -7.15
C GLU A 548 1.73 7.40 -6.96
N ALA A 549 2.74 8.05 -7.53
CA ALA A 549 2.89 9.50 -7.48
C ALA A 549 3.23 10.04 -8.86
N GLY A 550 2.64 11.19 -9.21
CA GLY A 550 2.89 11.89 -10.46
C GLY A 550 3.12 13.39 -10.22
N ILE A 551 4.04 14.01 -10.94
CA ILE A 551 4.35 15.42 -10.86
C ILE A 551 4.31 16.02 -12.26
N ALA A 552 3.55 17.10 -12.42
CA ALA A 552 3.63 18.00 -13.57
C ALA A 552 4.17 19.37 -13.13
N TYR A 553 5.05 19.99 -13.90
CA TYR A 553 5.69 21.26 -13.54
C TYR A 553 5.86 22.22 -14.74
N GLY A 554 5.56 23.50 -14.54
CA GLY A 554 5.78 24.57 -15.53
C GLY A 554 4.60 24.75 -16.50
N GLY A 555 4.88 25.20 -17.72
CA GLY A 555 3.86 25.44 -18.75
C GLY A 555 2.85 26.52 -18.36
N GLU A 556 1.56 26.22 -18.54
CA GLU A 556 0.44 27.12 -18.22
C GLU A 556 -0.05 27.00 -16.76
N LEU A 557 0.63 26.18 -15.94
CA LEU A 557 0.30 26.03 -14.53
C LEU A 557 0.50 27.34 -13.75
N LYS A 558 -0.37 27.56 -12.75
CA LYS A 558 -0.35 28.77 -11.91
C LYS A 558 0.97 28.90 -11.16
N SER A 559 1.74 29.95 -11.46
CA SER A 559 3.05 30.17 -10.84
C SER A 559 2.98 30.73 -9.42
N GLU A 560 1.86 31.35 -9.04
CA GLU A 560 1.65 31.95 -7.71
C GLU A 560 0.72 31.09 -6.86
N GLY A 561 1.14 30.83 -5.62
CA GLY A 561 0.35 30.08 -4.64
C GLY A 561 0.91 28.69 -4.37
N LYS A 562 0.08 27.89 -3.67
CA LYS A 562 0.39 26.50 -3.34
C LYS A 562 0.25 25.63 -4.59
N ILE A 563 1.01 24.53 -4.62
CA ILE A 563 0.82 23.50 -5.65
C ILE A 563 -0.60 22.91 -5.58
N ASP A 564 -1.09 22.43 -6.72
CA ASP A 564 -2.35 21.69 -6.78
C ASP A 564 -2.08 20.22 -6.39
N LEU A 565 -2.81 19.72 -5.39
CA LEU A 565 -2.65 18.35 -4.87
C LEU A 565 -3.88 17.51 -5.20
N LEU A 566 -3.69 16.52 -6.06
CA LEU A 566 -4.71 15.57 -6.48
C LEU A 566 -4.53 14.28 -5.69
N ARG A 567 -5.55 13.90 -4.94
CA ARG A 567 -5.53 12.73 -4.06
C ARG A 567 -6.50 11.68 -4.57
N PHE A 568 -6.06 10.44 -4.65
CA PHE A 568 -6.87 9.34 -5.14
C PHE A 568 -6.79 8.12 -4.23
N ALA A 569 -7.90 7.42 -4.10
CA ALA A 569 -7.98 6.10 -3.49
C ALA A 569 -8.75 5.16 -4.41
N ASN A 570 -8.17 4.01 -4.79
CA ASN A 570 -8.77 3.06 -5.74
C ASN A 570 -9.32 3.73 -7.01
N ARG A 571 -8.56 4.67 -7.60
CA ARG A 571 -8.97 5.52 -8.74
C ARG A 571 -10.18 6.43 -8.52
N VAL A 572 -10.61 6.63 -7.29
CA VAL A 572 -11.64 7.60 -6.91
C VAL A 572 -10.98 8.89 -6.41
N PRO A 573 -11.30 10.06 -6.97
CA PRO A 573 -10.81 11.34 -6.47
C PRO A 573 -11.34 11.70 -5.08
N LEU A 574 -10.44 12.18 -4.22
CA LEU A 574 -10.74 12.68 -2.89
C LEU A 574 -10.77 14.21 -2.89
N VAL A 575 -11.94 14.80 -3.12
CA VAL A 575 -12.08 16.26 -3.31
C VAL A 575 -12.33 17.02 -1.99
N TYR A 576 -12.93 16.39 -0.99
CA TYR A 576 -13.20 17.00 0.31
C TYR A 576 -12.16 16.63 1.38
N GLN A 577 -12.20 17.32 2.52
CA GLN A 577 -11.43 17.01 3.74
C GLN A 577 -9.91 16.86 3.54
N GLN A 578 -9.31 17.65 2.66
CA GLN A 578 -7.86 17.62 2.40
C GLN A 578 -7.03 17.75 3.70
N GLY A 579 -7.50 18.53 4.68
CA GLY A 579 -6.81 18.76 5.95
C GLY A 579 -6.76 17.56 6.91
N ALA A 580 -7.55 16.52 6.70
CA ALA A 580 -7.58 15.30 7.53
C ALA A 580 -6.92 14.10 6.82
N CYS A 581 -6.42 14.28 5.61
CA CYS A 581 -5.91 13.18 4.80
C CYS A 581 -4.40 13.02 4.95
N THR A 582 -4.00 11.77 5.16
CA THR A 582 -2.62 11.32 5.25
C THR A 582 -1.73 11.77 4.09
N ILE A 583 -2.22 11.70 2.85
CA ILE A 583 -1.47 12.19 1.67
C ILE A 583 -1.07 13.66 1.86
N THR A 584 -2.00 14.48 2.33
CA THR A 584 -1.73 15.91 2.60
C THR A 584 -0.75 16.09 3.74
N HIS A 585 -0.83 15.26 4.79
CA HIS A 585 0.10 15.29 5.92
C HIS A 585 1.53 15.01 5.43
N VAL A 586 1.73 13.91 4.70
CA VAL A 586 3.03 13.53 4.13
C VAL A 586 3.59 14.61 3.19
N VAL A 587 2.77 15.17 2.30
CA VAL A 587 3.22 16.25 1.38
C VAL A 587 3.70 17.48 2.15
N LYS A 588 3.09 17.82 3.29
CA LYS A 588 3.51 18.96 4.12
C LYS A 588 4.84 18.71 4.84
N ASP A 589 5.13 17.46 5.17
CA ASP A 589 6.31 17.06 5.94
C ASP A 589 7.56 16.89 5.06
N ILE A 590 7.38 16.62 3.76
CA ILE A 590 8.47 16.57 2.79
C ILE A 590 9.17 17.94 2.68
N GLY A 591 10.50 17.93 2.75
CA GLY A 591 11.35 19.10 2.57
C GLY A 591 11.53 19.50 1.09
N TRP A 592 10.51 20.13 0.49
CA TRP A 592 10.43 20.47 -0.94
C TRP A 592 11.52 21.39 -1.46
N ARG A 593 12.13 22.20 -0.59
CA ARG A 593 13.31 23.03 -0.93
C ARG A 593 14.46 22.20 -1.48
N ASN A 594 14.62 20.96 -1.01
CA ASN A 594 15.65 20.02 -1.47
C ASN A 594 15.40 19.52 -2.89
N TYR A 595 14.16 19.64 -3.37
CA TYR A 595 13.70 19.24 -4.71
C TYR A 595 13.50 20.44 -5.65
N GLY A 596 13.72 21.66 -5.16
CA GLY A 596 13.74 22.87 -5.98
C GLY A 596 12.45 23.69 -6.00
N LEU A 597 11.40 23.27 -5.28
CA LEU A 597 10.21 24.08 -5.06
C LEU A 597 10.38 25.02 -3.86
N ASP A 598 9.62 26.12 -3.84
CA ASP A 598 9.59 27.01 -2.68
C ASP A 598 8.67 26.42 -1.60
N GLN A 599 9.02 26.65 -0.34
CA GLN A 599 8.23 26.18 0.81
C GLN A 599 8.52 27.13 1.97
N PRO A 600 7.81 28.27 2.06
CA PRO A 600 8.01 29.25 3.12
C PRO A 600 7.88 28.61 4.51
N GLY A 601 8.76 28.94 5.44
CA GLY A 601 8.78 28.33 6.79
C GLY A 601 9.41 26.93 6.88
N GLY A 602 9.67 26.24 5.75
CA GLY A 602 10.34 24.94 5.73
C GLY A 602 9.45 23.74 6.05
N SER A 603 8.16 23.96 6.31
CA SER A 603 7.14 22.93 6.49
C SER A 603 5.82 23.42 5.89
N GLY A 604 4.92 22.50 5.55
CA GLY A 604 3.62 22.82 4.94
C GLY A 604 3.62 22.65 3.42
N MET A 605 2.53 23.06 2.77
CA MET A 605 2.39 22.89 1.32
C MET A 605 3.44 23.72 0.57
N PRO A 606 4.15 23.15 -0.42
CA PRO A 606 5.07 23.91 -1.26
C PRO A 606 4.31 24.84 -2.20
N ASN A 607 5.02 25.84 -2.70
CA ASN A 607 4.55 26.82 -3.66
C ASN A 607 5.25 26.64 -5.01
N GLY A 608 4.50 26.90 -6.08
CA GLY A 608 5.01 26.95 -7.44
C GLY A 608 4.03 26.37 -8.48
N PRO A 609 4.39 26.46 -9.78
CA PRO A 609 3.61 25.93 -10.89
C PRO A 609 3.77 24.41 -10.98
N ALA A 610 3.21 23.69 -10.00
CA ALA A 610 3.26 22.24 -9.94
C ALA A 610 1.90 21.64 -9.59
N VAL A 611 1.65 20.48 -10.20
CA VAL A 611 0.55 19.58 -9.86
C VAL A 611 1.18 18.31 -9.30
N LEU A 612 0.76 17.89 -8.11
CA LEU A 612 1.16 16.63 -7.48
C LEU A 612 -0.05 15.71 -7.41
N MET A 613 0.06 14.56 -8.06
CA MET A 613 -0.91 13.48 -8.02
C MET A 613 -0.40 12.37 -7.10
N VAL A 614 -1.23 11.87 -6.20
CA VAL A 614 -0.92 10.70 -5.36
C VAL A 614 -2.12 9.76 -5.34
N HIS A 615 -1.87 8.49 -5.66
CA HIS A 615 -2.87 7.45 -5.70
C HIS A 615 -2.48 6.29 -4.78
N VAL A 616 -3.44 5.85 -3.97
CA VAL A 616 -3.31 4.64 -3.14
C VAL A 616 -4.34 3.63 -3.61
N ALA A 617 -3.88 2.46 -4.07
CA ALA A 617 -4.72 1.32 -4.44
C ALA A 617 -4.64 0.25 -3.36
N SER A 618 -5.78 -0.26 -2.87
CA SER A 618 -5.86 -1.33 -1.88
C SER A 618 -7.15 -2.15 -2.03
N THR A 619 -7.14 -3.41 -1.60
CA THR A 619 -8.38 -4.20 -1.41
C THR A 619 -9.29 -3.58 -0.36
N ASN A 620 -8.68 -2.93 0.64
CA ASN A 620 -9.37 -2.26 1.73
C ASN A 620 -8.68 -0.92 2.05
N VAL A 621 -9.32 0.18 1.71
CA VAL A 621 -8.77 1.51 1.90
C VAL A 621 -9.16 2.03 3.30
N PRO A 622 -8.20 2.42 4.16
CA PRO A 622 -8.50 2.97 5.47
C PRO A 622 -8.97 4.42 5.36
N PHE A 623 -10.29 4.63 5.33
CA PHE A 623 -10.88 5.97 5.33
C PHE A 623 -11.10 6.50 6.76
N THR A 624 -11.07 7.82 6.94
CA THR A 624 -11.41 8.47 8.22
C THR A 624 -12.90 8.46 8.54
N SER A 625 -13.75 8.29 7.52
CA SER A 625 -15.20 8.30 7.61
C SER A 625 -15.85 7.52 6.47
N GLU A 626 -17.11 7.12 6.64
CA GLU A 626 -17.92 6.40 5.62
C GLU A 626 -18.13 7.20 4.32
N SER A 627 -17.95 8.52 4.34
CA SER A 627 -18.06 9.37 3.15
C SER A 627 -16.86 9.27 2.18
N LYS A 628 -15.79 8.57 2.57
CA LYS A 628 -14.61 8.28 1.74
C LYS A 628 -13.96 9.52 1.13
N ASP A 629 -13.68 10.52 1.97
CA ASP A 629 -13.09 11.82 1.56
C ASP A 629 -11.61 11.97 1.93
N ALA A 630 -11.14 11.18 2.89
CA ALA A 630 -9.76 11.23 3.37
C ALA A 630 -9.26 9.86 3.82
N LEU A 631 -8.00 9.58 3.52
CA LEU A 631 -7.25 8.45 4.05
C LEU A 631 -6.84 8.73 5.50
N ALA A 632 -6.97 7.71 6.35
CA ALA A 632 -6.55 7.72 7.74
C ALA A 632 -5.03 7.53 7.90
N ASP A 633 -4.49 8.07 8.99
CA ASP A 633 -3.06 8.06 9.27
C ASP A 633 -2.58 6.66 9.70
N VAL A 634 -2.20 5.88 8.70
CA VAL A 634 -1.61 4.55 8.84
C VAL A 634 -0.10 4.65 8.54
N PRO A 635 0.80 4.29 9.48
CA PRO A 635 2.25 4.45 9.31
C PRO A 635 2.80 3.78 8.04
N ALA A 636 2.42 2.54 7.76
CA ALA A 636 2.86 1.82 6.55
C ALA A 636 2.49 2.56 5.25
N ILE A 637 1.29 3.16 5.20
CA ILE A 637 0.84 3.94 4.03
C ILE A 637 1.55 5.29 3.97
N GLN A 638 1.80 5.95 5.12
CA GLN A 638 2.54 7.21 5.19
C GLN A 638 3.95 7.07 4.60
N ASP A 639 4.68 6.05 5.05
CA ASP A 639 6.05 5.80 4.62
C ASP A 639 6.10 5.54 3.11
N GLU A 640 5.20 4.71 2.58
CA GLU A 640 5.19 4.38 1.16
C GLU A 640 4.73 5.55 0.28
N VAL A 641 3.78 6.36 0.74
CA VAL A 641 3.40 7.63 0.10
C VAL A 641 4.59 8.58 0.05
N GLU A 642 5.35 8.69 1.14
CA GLU A 642 6.53 9.55 1.15
C GLU A 642 7.57 9.07 0.12
N LEU A 643 7.84 7.76 0.08
CA LEU A 643 8.79 7.17 -0.86
C LEU A 643 8.38 7.38 -2.32
N ALA A 644 7.11 7.14 -2.66
CA ALA A 644 6.56 7.38 -4.00
C ALA A 644 6.74 8.83 -4.45
N ILE A 645 6.38 9.80 -3.60
CA ILE A 645 6.52 11.23 -3.91
C ILE A 645 8.00 11.60 -4.09
N ARG A 646 8.88 11.11 -3.21
CA ARG A 646 10.32 11.38 -3.28
C ARG A 646 10.94 10.85 -4.57
N GLU A 647 10.45 9.71 -5.08
CA GLU A 647 10.92 9.13 -6.33
C GLU A 647 10.64 10.07 -7.52
N ALA A 648 9.38 10.48 -7.72
CA ALA A 648 9.02 11.46 -8.76
C ALA A 648 9.71 12.83 -8.55
N ALA A 649 9.84 13.28 -7.30
CA ALA A 649 10.46 14.58 -6.99
C ALA A 649 11.97 14.64 -7.30
N ARG A 650 12.68 13.50 -7.29
CA ARG A 650 14.10 13.44 -7.70
C ARG A 650 14.29 13.73 -9.18
N GLU A 651 13.36 13.32 -10.03
CA GLU A 651 13.38 13.65 -11.45
C GLU A 651 13.12 15.13 -11.68
N LEU A 652 12.10 15.68 -11.01
CA LEU A 652 11.83 17.12 -11.02
C LEU A 652 13.07 17.93 -10.61
N LYS A 653 13.75 17.52 -9.54
CA LYS A 653 14.98 18.17 -9.07
C LYS A 653 16.06 18.19 -10.16
N SER A 654 16.22 17.08 -10.87
CA SER A 654 17.20 16.94 -11.96
C SER A 654 16.86 17.88 -13.12
N TYR A 655 15.60 17.92 -13.53
CA TYR A 655 15.08 18.87 -14.53
C TYR A 655 15.29 20.34 -14.13
N LEU A 656 14.89 20.72 -12.91
CA LEU A 656 15.04 22.09 -12.41
C LEU A 656 16.50 22.50 -12.28
N SER A 657 17.38 21.59 -11.86
CA SER A 657 18.81 21.84 -11.74
C SER A 657 19.43 22.08 -13.13
N LYS A 658 19.04 21.29 -14.13
CA LYS A 658 19.44 21.47 -15.53
C LYS A 658 18.97 22.84 -16.05
N ARG A 659 17.70 23.19 -15.88
CA ARG A 659 17.11 24.48 -16.30
C ARG A 659 17.80 25.67 -15.63
N ARG A 660 18.06 25.62 -14.32
CA ARG A 660 18.79 26.67 -13.59
C ARG A 660 20.23 26.81 -14.05
N SER A 661 20.90 25.70 -14.36
CA SER A 661 22.27 25.71 -14.89
C SER A 661 22.34 26.42 -16.24
N LEU A 662 21.44 26.07 -17.17
CA LEU A 662 21.34 26.72 -18.48
C LEU A 662 21.02 28.21 -18.38
N GLN A 663 20.07 28.59 -17.53
CA GLN A 663 19.76 30.01 -17.27
C GLN A 663 20.94 30.81 -16.71
N LYS A 664 21.73 30.21 -15.79
CA LYS A 664 22.94 30.84 -15.28
C LYS A 664 24.01 30.99 -16.37
N ARG A 665 24.18 29.98 -17.23
CA ARG A 665 25.09 30.04 -18.38
C ARG A 665 24.69 31.16 -19.34
N ARG A 666 23.41 31.24 -19.72
CA ARG A 666 22.90 32.30 -20.59
C ARG A 666 23.12 33.70 -20.01
N LYS A 667 22.79 33.91 -18.72
CA LYS A 667 23.07 35.18 -18.03
C LYS A 667 24.56 35.52 -18.02
N LYS A 668 25.44 34.54 -17.80
CA LYS A 668 26.89 34.73 -17.83
C LYS A 668 27.36 35.11 -19.24
N GLN A 669 26.85 34.44 -20.27
CA GLN A 669 27.13 34.75 -21.67
C GLN A 669 26.70 36.16 -22.06
N ASP A 670 25.47 36.57 -21.70
CA ASP A 670 24.95 37.92 -21.96
C ASP A 670 25.80 39.01 -21.30
N VAL A 671 26.24 38.78 -20.06
CA VAL A 671 27.11 39.70 -19.33
C VAL A 671 28.49 39.77 -19.96
N LEU A 672 29.09 38.61 -20.29
CA LEU A 672 30.42 38.56 -20.91
C LEU A 672 30.43 39.17 -22.31
N GLY A 673 29.39 38.93 -23.12
CA GLY A 673 29.23 39.52 -24.45
C GLY A 673 29.17 41.05 -24.40
N ARG A 674 28.65 41.64 -23.31
CA ARG A 674 28.66 43.09 -23.09
C ARG A 674 29.99 43.62 -22.58
N ILE A 675 30.66 42.89 -21.67
CA ILE A 675 31.86 43.37 -20.98
C ILE A 675 33.13 43.17 -21.80
N LEU A 676 33.29 42.03 -22.49
CA LEU A 676 34.53 41.69 -23.22
C LEU A 676 34.91 42.73 -24.28
N PRO A 677 34.00 43.20 -25.17
CA PRO A 677 34.35 44.25 -26.13
C PRO A 677 34.74 45.56 -25.44
N GLN A 678 34.01 45.96 -24.39
CA GLN A 678 34.31 47.20 -23.65
C GLN A 678 35.69 47.15 -22.97
N MET A 679 36.07 45.99 -22.43
CA MET A 679 37.39 45.78 -21.84
C MET A 679 38.50 45.82 -22.90
N ALA A 680 38.28 45.19 -24.06
CA ALA A 680 39.23 45.20 -25.17
C ALA A 680 39.50 46.64 -25.65
N THR A 681 38.43 47.40 -25.91
CA THR A 681 38.54 48.81 -26.31
C THR A 681 39.25 49.65 -25.24
N LYS A 682 38.89 49.51 -23.95
CA LYS A 682 39.53 50.27 -22.86
C LYS A 682 41.01 49.91 -22.68
N LEU A 683 41.38 48.64 -22.82
CA LEU A 683 42.76 48.20 -22.75
C LEU A 683 43.59 48.75 -23.91
N SER A 684 43.03 48.75 -25.12
CA SER A 684 43.61 49.38 -26.31
C SER A 684 43.90 50.87 -26.07
N GLU A 685 42.88 51.62 -25.62
CA GLU A 685 42.99 53.06 -25.30
C GLU A 685 44.07 53.35 -24.25
N VAL A 686 44.13 52.56 -23.17
CA VAL A 686 45.06 52.80 -22.05
C VAL A 686 46.50 52.41 -22.41
N THR A 687 46.69 51.34 -23.17
CA THR A 687 48.02 50.81 -23.49
C THR A 687 48.60 51.34 -24.80
N GLY A 688 47.78 52.00 -25.64
CA GLY A 688 48.16 52.49 -26.97
C GLY A 688 48.51 51.36 -27.96
N ARG A 689 48.03 50.14 -27.70
CA ARG A 689 48.25 48.95 -28.53
C ARG A 689 46.99 48.61 -29.33
N PRO A 690 47.08 47.84 -30.43
CA PRO A 690 45.88 47.36 -31.13
C PRO A 690 44.96 46.58 -30.19
N GLU A 691 43.66 46.64 -30.49
CA GLU A 691 42.63 45.98 -29.69
C GLU A 691 42.89 44.47 -29.61
N PRO A 692 42.88 43.88 -28.40
CA PRO A 692 43.12 42.46 -28.25
C PRO A 692 42.00 41.68 -28.93
N ASN A 693 42.37 40.66 -29.71
CA ASN A 693 41.40 39.76 -30.31
C ASN A 693 40.67 38.97 -29.20
N ILE A 694 39.36 39.16 -29.11
CA ILE A 694 38.46 38.48 -28.17
C ILE A 694 37.72 37.29 -28.80
N ASP A 695 37.95 37.01 -30.09
CA ASP A 695 37.40 35.88 -30.82
C ASP A 695 37.79 34.58 -30.12
N GLY A 696 36.80 33.70 -29.90
CA GLY A 696 36.98 32.45 -29.16
C GLY A 696 37.22 32.60 -27.64
N ALA A 697 37.45 33.81 -27.10
CA ALA A 697 37.63 34.02 -25.66
C ALA A 697 36.36 33.70 -24.87
N LEU A 698 35.19 34.02 -25.45
CA LEU A 698 33.90 33.68 -24.86
C LEU A 698 33.72 32.16 -24.74
N GLY A 699 34.04 31.41 -25.79
CA GLY A 699 33.96 29.94 -25.81
C GLY A 699 34.87 29.30 -24.75
N ARG A 700 36.09 29.82 -24.58
CA ARG A 700 37.03 29.39 -23.52
C ARG A 700 36.53 29.68 -22.11
N ILE A 701 36.03 30.90 -21.85
CA ILE A 701 35.54 31.29 -20.52
C ILE A 701 34.24 30.54 -20.14
N MET A 702 33.46 30.17 -21.15
CA MET A 702 32.21 29.43 -21.00
C MET A 702 32.38 27.91 -20.99
N ASN A 703 33.57 27.39 -21.34
CA ASN A 703 33.83 25.96 -21.47
C ASN A 703 32.88 25.32 -22.51
N ASN A 704 32.72 26.01 -23.65
CA ASN A 704 31.78 25.69 -24.71
C ASN A 704 32.48 25.00 -25.89
N LEU A 705 31.71 24.26 -26.69
CA LEU A 705 32.12 23.90 -28.03
C LEU A 705 32.11 25.16 -28.90
N THR A 706 33.22 25.46 -29.56
CA THR A 706 33.36 26.65 -30.42
C THR A 706 33.49 26.22 -31.87
N VAL A 707 32.71 26.83 -32.76
CA VAL A 707 32.83 26.64 -34.22
C VAL A 707 33.24 27.98 -34.83
N GLU A 708 34.40 28.00 -35.48
CA GLU A 708 34.98 29.18 -36.12
C GLU A 708 35.10 28.94 -37.63
N ARG A 709 34.63 29.87 -38.47
CA ARG A 709 34.79 29.80 -39.92
C ARG A 709 35.86 30.79 -40.39
N ALA A 710 36.79 30.31 -41.20
CA ALA A 710 37.74 31.13 -41.95
C ALA A 710 37.61 30.85 -43.44
N VAL A 711 37.65 31.89 -44.26
CA VAL A 711 37.62 31.78 -45.73
C VAL A 711 38.84 32.51 -46.30
N GLU A 712 39.75 31.78 -46.93
CA GLU A 712 40.97 32.31 -47.55
C GLU A 712 41.06 31.85 -49.01
N ASP A 713 41.12 32.78 -49.97
CA ASP A 713 41.29 32.51 -51.41
C ASP A 713 40.33 31.44 -52.03
N GLY A 714 39.14 31.26 -51.45
CA GLY A 714 38.14 30.28 -51.90
C GLY A 714 38.18 28.94 -51.15
N GLU A 715 39.08 28.78 -50.18
CA GLU A 715 39.10 27.66 -49.24
C GLU A 715 38.38 28.04 -47.94
N VAL A 716 37.41 27.23 -47.53
CA VAL A 716 36.63 27.37 -46.31
C VAL A 716 37.12 26.36 -45.29
N THR A 717 37.49 26.85 -44.10
CA THR A 717 37.92 26.03 -42.97
C THR A 717 37.00 26.28 -41.78
N LEU A 718 36.30 25.24 -41.33
CA LEU A 718 35.57 25.23 -40.08
C LEU A 718 36.44 24.59 -39.00
N THR A 719 36.77 25.35 -37.96
CA THR A 719 37.53 24.85 -36.81
C THR A 719 36.59 24.64 -35.63
N VAL A 720 36.44 23.39 -35.22
CA VAL A 720 35.59 22.96 -34.11
C VAL A 720 36.47 22.68 -32.90
N LYS A 721 36.43 23.56 -31.89
CA LYS A 721 37.25 23.47 -30.66
C LYS A 721 36.37 23.08 -29.48
N ASN A 722 36.67 21.96 -28.84
CA ASN A 722 35.93 21.52 -27.67
C ASN A 722 36.62 21.99 -26.37
N TYR A 723 36.15 23.09 -25.79
CA TYR A 723 36.61 23.51 -24.47
C TYR A 723 35.84 22.85 -23.32
N SER A 724 34.85 21.99 -23.60
CA SER A 724 34.08 21.28 -22.57
C SER A 724 34.92 20.18 -21.89
N ASN A 725 34.43 19.65 -20.76
CA ASN A 725 35.10 18.56 -20.03
C ASN A 725 34.64 17.16 -20.51
N THR A 726 33.80 17.12 -21.55
CA THR A 726 33.21 15.91 -22.12
C THR A 726 33.51 15.86 -23.61
N ASN A 727 33.47 14.67 -24.19
CA ASN A 727 33.55 14.53 -25.65
C ASN A 727 32.21 15.00 -26.25
N GLU A 728 32.27 15.69 -27.39
CA GLU A 728 31.09 16.23 -28.07
C GLU A 728 31.08 15.74 -29.52
N SER A 729 29.89 15.42 -30.04
CA SER A 729 29.67 14.98 -31.42
C SER A 729 28.61 15.87 -32.08
N PRO A 730 28.95 17.13 -32.43
CA PRO A 730 28.00 18.07 -33.03
C PRO A 730 27.59 17.66 -34.46
N ASP A 731 26.35 17.93 -34.83
CA ASP A 731 25.88 17.85 -36.21
C ASP A 731 26.07 19.23 -36.87
N ILE A 732 27.12 19.40 -37.67
CA ILE A 732 27.46 20.67 -38.31
C ILE A 732 26.96 20.68 -39.74
N THR A 733 26.13 21.65 -40.09
CA THR A 733 25.65 21.91 -41.45
C THR A 733 26.07 23.30 -41.88
N ASP A 734 26.97 23.41 -42.86
CA ASP A 734 27.34 24.67 -43.51
C ASP A 734 26.57 24.81 -44.82
N ILE A 735 25.77 25.86 -44.93
CA ILE A 735 24.86 26.16 -46.05
C ILE A 735 25.55 27.17 -46.95
N VAL A 736 25.72 26.83 -48.23
CA VAL A 736 26.58 27.55 -49.16
C VAL A 736 25.84 27.84 -50.47
N SER A 737 25.93 29.06 -50.99
CA SER A 737 25.27 29.46 -52.24
C SER A 737 26.00 29.03 -53.53
N ALA A 738 27.07 28.24 -53.42
CA ALA A 738 27.92 27.81 -54.53
C ALA A 738 28.35 26.36 -54.33
N GLU A 739 28.55 25.63 -55.43
CA GLU A 739 28.91 24.20 -55.40
C GLU A 739 30.24 23.99 -54.65
N PRO A 740 30.23 23.23 -53.53
CA PRO A 740 31.43 22.95 -52.76
C PRO A 740 32.25 21.84 -53.43
N ALA A 741 33.55 22.03 -53.52
CA ALA A 741 34.52 21.07 -54.05
C ALA A 741 35.63 20.79 -53.03
N GLY A 742 36.37 19.69 -53.17
CA GLY A 742 37.54 19.43 -52.31
C GLY A 742 37.20 19.22 -50.82
N LEU A 743 36.09 18.54 -50.53
CA LEU A 743 35.63 18.24 -49.18
C LEU A 743 36.58 17.27 -48.46
N ASP A 744 36.87 17.56 -47.19
CA ASP A 744 37.59 16.65 -46.29
C ASP A 744 36.63 15.65 -45.59
N GLY A 745 37.08 14.39 -45.48
CA GLY A 745 36.47 13.35 -44.64
C GLY A 745 35.10 12.81 -45.07
N GLU A 746 34.28 12.46 -44.07
CA GLU A 746 32.92 11.89 -44.17
C GLU A 746 31.82 12.95 -44.44
N ALA A 747 32.16 14.03 -45.14
CA ALA A 747 31.22 15.11 -45.44
C ALA A 747 30.08 14.62 -46.36
N THR A 748 28.82 14.92 -46.00
CA THR A 748 27.66 14.66 -46.86
C THR A 748 27.14 15.96 -47.45
N VAL A 749 26.96 16.02 -48.77
CA VAL A 749 26.48 17.23 -49.47
C VAL A 749 25.10 16.98 -50.06
N VAL A 750 24.18 17.92 -49.84
CA VAL A 750 22.83 17.90 -50.43
C VAL A 750 22.56 19.23 -51.12
N ASP A 751 22.12 19.20 -52.38
CA ASP A 751 21.66 20.36 -53.15
C ASP A 751 20.15 20.51 -53.03
N LEU A 752 19.68 21.72 -52.71
CA LEU A 752 18.28 22.11 -52.63
C LEU A 752 18.14 23.49 -53.28
N ASP A 753 17.56 23.53 -54.48
CA ASP A 753 17.19 24.75 -55.21
C ASP A 753 18.33 25.79 -55.36
N GLY A 754 19.59 25.33 -55.49
CA GLY A 754 20.76 26.19 -55.68
C GLY A 754 21.50 26.59 -54.40
N GLU A 755 21.09 26.07 -53.24
CA GLU A 755 21.84 26.09 -51.98
C GLU A 755 22.38 24.70 -51.64
N TRP A 756 23.64 24.65 -51.22
CA TRP A 756 24.37 23.42 -50.93
C TRP A 756 24.53 23.26 -49.42
N PHE A 757 24.05 22.15 -48.87
CA PHE A 757 24.12 21.81 -47.46
C PHE A 757 25.26 20.83 -47.24
N VAL A 758 26.37 21.30 -46.67
CA VAL A 758 27.54 20.48 -46.35
C VAL A 758 27.47 20.04 -44.89
N LYS A 759 27.31 18.74 -44.66
CA LYS A 759 27.08 18.16 -43.33
C LYS A 759 28.26 17.33 -42.84
N TRP A 760 28.62 17.52 -41.58
CA TRP A 760 29.60 16.71 -40.83
C TRP A 760 29.06 16.35 -39.45
N ASN A 761 29.49 15.19 -38.94
CA ASN A 761 29.29 14.79 -37.54
C ASN A 761 30.67 14.41 -36.95
N PRO A 762 31.54 15.39 -36.63
CA PRO A 762 32.84 15.11 -36.06
C PRO A 762 32.72 14.73 -34.58
N GLU A 763 33.42 13.67 -34.14
CA GLU A 763 33.65 13.43 -32.71
C GLU A 763 34.87 14.24 -32.25
N VAL A 764 34.67 15.17 -31.29
CA VAL A 764 35.73 16.04 -30.76
C VAL A 764 35.90 15.78 -29.27
N SER A 765 37.03 15.18 -28.86
CA SER A 765 37.30 14.92 -27.46
C SER A 765 37.50 16.21 -26.65
N SER A 766 37.34 16.13 -25.34
CA SER A 766 37.59 17.27 -24.43
C SER A 766 39.00 17.85 -24.64
N GLY A 767 39.08 19.16 -24.90
CA GLY A 767 40.33 19.88 -25.15
C GLY A 767 40.90 19.72 -26.57
N GLU A 768 40.28 18.91 -27.43
CA GLU A 768 40.74 18.68 -28.79
C GLU A 768 40.08 19.65 -29.80
N THR A 769 40.60 19.63 -31.02
CA THR A 769 40.14 20.47 -32.13
C THR A 769 40.01 19.62 -33.38
N ALA A 770 38.85 19.69 -34.02
CA ALA A 770 38.64 19.15 -35.35
C ALA A 770 38.65 20.29 -36.38
N THR A 771 39.15 20.00 -37.58
CA THR A 771 39.21 20.95 -38.69
C THR A 771 38.49 20.30 -39.87
N LEU A 772 37.51 21.01 -40.44
CA LEU A 772 36.72 20.57 -41.58
C LEU A 772 36.96 21.56 -42.70
N THR A 773 37.25 21.08 -43.91
CA THR A 773 37.61 21.95 -45.04
C THR A 773 36.86 21.61 -46.31
N TYR A 774 36.60 22.63 -47.13
CA TYR A 774 36.10 22.52 -48.50
C TYR A 774 36.42 23.80 -49.28
N SER A 775 36.28 23.78 -50.60
CA SER A 775 36.59 24.89 -51.50
C SER A 775 35.35 25.34 -52.28
N VAL A 776 35.25 26.65 -52.55
CA VAL A 776 34.13 27.29 -53.27
C VAL A 776 34.61 28.46 -54.14
N ALA A 777 33.74 28.90 -55.05
CA ALA A 777 33.97 30.12 -55.83
C ALA A 777 33.97 31.38 -54.93
N GLN A 778 34.77 32.39 -55.30
CA GLN A 778 35.08 33.57 -54.45
C GLN A 778 33.88 34.46 -54.04
N ASP A 779 32.69 34.27 -54.65
CA ASP A 779 31.49 35.08 -54.40
C ASP A 779 30.39 34.32 -53.60
N ALA A 780 30.73 33.22 -52.94
CA ALA A 780 29.77 32.41 -52.18
C ALA A 780 29.31 33.11 -50.87
N SER A 781 28.03 32.97 -50.54
CA SER A 781 27.49 33.30 -49.21
C SER A 781 27.34 32.04 -48.37
N PHE A 782 27.46 32.19 -47.05
CA PHE A 782 27.51 31.09 -46.12
C PHE A 782 26.62 31.32 -44.88
N ASP A 783 25.94 30.28 -44.42
CA ASP A 783 25.24 30.22 -43.13
C ASP A 783 25.54 28.89 -42.45
N ILE A 784 25.58 28.85 -41.11
CA ILE A 784 25.95 27.63 -40.38
C ILE A 784 24.90 27.26 -39.35
N ASN A 785 24.49 26.00 -39.37
CA ASN A 785 23.66 25.39 -38.34
C ASN A 785 24.45 24.30 -37.62
N VAL A 786 24.33 24.25 -36.30
CA VAL A 786 25.01 23.26 -35.46
C VAL A 786 23.99 22.68 -34.49
N ASP A 787 23.67 21.41 -34.70
CA ASP A 787 22.74 20.63 -33.90
C ASP A 787 23.50 19.60 -33.02
N GLY A 788 22.79 18.88 -32.15
CA GLY A 788 23.39 17.86 -31.26
C GLY A 788 24.05 18.41 -29.98
N VAL A 789 24.20 19.73 -29.86
CA VAL A 789 24.72 20.41 -28.65
C VAL A 789 23.74 21.49 -28.19
N GLU A 790 23.48 21.57 -26.88
CA GLU A 790 22.63 22.61 -26.30
C GLU A 790 23.17 24.01 -26.66
N THR A 791 22.31 24.92 -27.14
CA THR A 791 22.74 26.24 -27.66
C THR A 791 23.55 27.05 -26.64
N GLU A 792 23.25 26.95 -25.34
CA GLU A 792 24.01 27.61 -24.27
C GLU A 792 25.42 27.03 -24.03
N LYS A 793 25.73 25.88 -24.63
CA LYS A 793 27.05 25.21 -24.62
C LYS A 793 27.79 25.36 -25.95
N LEU A 794 27.20 26.04 -26.93
CA LEU A 794 27.78 26.30 -28.23
C LEU A 794 28.21 27.77 -28.35
N THR A 795 29.28 28.02 -29.09
CA THR A 795 29.69 29.38 -29.47
C THR A 795 30.11 29.37 -30.93
N VAL A 796 29.33 30.04 -31.77
CA VAL A 796 29.60 30.10 -33.21
C VAL A 796 30.14 31.49 -33.53
N ASN A 797 31.35 31.54 -34.09
CA ASN A 797 32.01 32.77 -34.55
C ASN A 797 32.25 32.62 -36.06
N VAL A 798 31.38 33.24 -36.88
CA VAL A 798 31.25 32.97 -38.32
C VAL A 798 31.32 34.23 -39.16
#